data_AF-A0A1Q4FK90-F1
#
_entry.id   AF-A0A1Q4FK90-F1
#
_cell.length_a   1.000
_cell.length_b   1.000
_cell.length_c   1.000
_cell.angle_alpha   90.00
_cell.angle_beta   90.00
_cell.angle_gamma   90.00
#
_symmetry.space_group_name_H-M   'P 1'
#
loop_
_entity.id
_entity.type
_entity.pdbx_description
1 polymer ?
#
loop_
_entity_poly.entity_id
_entity_poly.type
_entity_poly.pdbx_seq_one_letter_code
_entity_poly.pdbx_strand_id
1 'polypeptide(L)'
;MSPARTIWLRRLAVAAVALFVGSALLLPQWNPLLSRLTESPTNLAWLSNGWSELQTARMHVTVYASERDEWPSDLAEAGVQPLGEIFELSLQPNDLVATVRATPRLDRVLHGHRVILHWDPQSQLWSCRAGDPPIPERYLPVNCHSEASLVGNTTRWLAIVLVLSLLVLLALAVLLIWRHPLIAPIQREPARLRRLPLALLPRVDTALGWLQRREATLAAAGVAAADWQEALGYARLNPSARARLLALRVAARCADSSGWNLPGAVYEWTFSAEMPVSLERCLVWLPPASVDGAQLVRHLRQAQTGLDVLLVFVPDAAAEAPLRVLCADRANLCVCLGPETQTAWLLEREALPVLLRAMARQLRLTRISPYQTRGGIARASSFFGRESLLARVVLREPSNYLLIGGRQLGKTSLMKAIERRLREHPQLACVYVVLRDHRLLPRLAAQSGLPLDSDLETIVAELRRQHGGKRLLLLIDEADPFFRADAARDYAEIAAMRALSEEGRCHFLLAGFWDLYAAAALDYQSPLRNFGEVIKVGGLEPEACRELASVPLAVLNLRFADPTLIERVVAQSGRRANLIAILCQECLESLEQGAAAIQAGDVERALASQAVLDALAGWGRLSHDEAASRLDRVIVYRVAAQGWTSLADLVALLRPRTSPDVESLRRSLARLQLAYVLDRSGERFVFAVPLFARQFEAAEIPVLLEEELRRLG
;
A
#
# COMPACT_ATOMS: atom_id res chain seq x y z
N MET A 1 14.86 3.62 25.90
CA MET A 1 14.30 4.32 27.09
C MET A 1 12.81 4.54 26.85
N SER A 2 11.93 4.06 27.73
CA SER A 2 10.48 4.02 27.47
C SER A 2 9.87 5.43 27.38
N PRO A 3 8.90 5.67 26.47
CA PRO A 3 8.27 6.98 26.28
C PRO A 3 7.59 7.51 27.55
N ALA A 4 7.17 6.62 28.46
CA ALA A 4 6.60 6.97 29.76
C ALA A 4 7.58 7.70 30.69
N ARG A 5 8.87 7.33 30.71
CA ARG A 5 9.88 7.98 31.59
C ARG A 5 10.14 9.42 31.17
N THR A 6 10.17 9.70 29.87
CA THR A 6 10.34 11.05 29.32
C THR A 6 9.17 11.98 29.62
N ILE A 7 7.94 11.46 29.69
CA ILE A 7 6.76 12.26 30.04
C ILE A 7 6.76 12.59 31.54
N TRP A 8 7.12 11.63 32.38
CA TRP A 8 7.24 11.83 33.83
C TRP A 8 8.34 12.82 34.20
N LEU A 9 9.53 12.71 33.60
CA LEU A 9 10.63 13.65 33.80
C LEU A 9 10.24 15.09 33.40
N ARG A 10 9.49 15.26 32.30
CA ARG A 10 9.01 16.59 31.89
C ARG A 10 7.96 17.17 32.84
N ARG A 11 7.02 16.35 33.33
CA ARG A 11 6.03 16.79 34.32
C ARG A 11 6.69 17.16 35.66
N LEU A 12 7.69 16.39 36.09
CA LEU A 12 8.50 16.71 37.27
C LEU A 12 9.28 18.01 37.11
N ALA A 13 9.90 18.24 35.95
CA ALA A 13 10.62 19.48 35.68
C ALA A 13 9.68 20.69 35.69
N VAL A 14 8.52 20.60 35.05
CA VAL A 14 7.52 21.68 35.05
C VAL A 14 6.97 21.94 36.46
N ALA A 15 6.67 20.89 37.23
CA ALA A 15 6.22 21.03 38.60
C ALA A 15 7.29 21.67 39.50
N ALA A 16 8.56 21.25 39.38
CA ALA A 16 9.66 21.80 40.16
C ALA A 16 9.88 23.29 39.87
N VAL A 17 9.81 23.70 38.59
CA VAL A 17 9.92 25.12 38.21
C VAL A 17 8.74 25.94 38.71
N ALA A 18 7.52 25.42 38.60
CA ALA A 18 6.33 26.10 39.11
C ALA A 18 6.38 26.28 40.64
N LEU A 19 6.85 25.26 41.37
CA LEU A 19 6.97 25.29 42.82
C LEU A 19 8.10 26.21 43.31
N PHE A 20 9.21 26.28 42.56
CA PHE A 20 10.29 27.22 42.81
C PHE A 20 9.87 28.68 42.60
N VAL A 21 9.16 28.97 41.51
CA VAL A 21 8.65 30.33 41.23
C VAL A 21 7.52 30.71 42.20
N GLY A 22 6.61 29.78 42.49
CA GLY A 22 5.51 30.01 43.44
C GLY A 22 6.01 30.26 44.87
N SER A 23 7.01 29.51 45.33
CA SER A 23 7.60 29.70 46.67
C SER A 23 8.38 31.02 46.80
N ALA A 24 9.00 31.51 45.72
CA ALA A 24 9.66 32.82 45.71
C ALA A 24 8.67 34.00 45.86
N LEU A 25 7.45 33.87 45.36
CA LEU A 25 6.44 34.95 45.35
C LEU A 25 5.54 34.97 46.60
N LEU A 26 5.17 33.80 47.13
CA LEU A 26 4.15 33.71 48.19
C LEU A 26 4.73 33.48 49.59
N LEU A 27 5.84 32.73 49.71
CA LEU A 27 6.40 32.30 51.01
C LEU A 27 7.94 32.27 50.95
N PRO A 28 8.61 33.44 50.83
CA PRO A 28 10.05 33.53 50.57
C PRO A 28 10.92 32.87 51.65
N GLN A 29 10.43 32.78 52.89
CA GLN A 29 11.09 32.09 54.02
C GLN A 29 11.29 30.57 53.80
N TRP A 30 10.51 29.93 52.90
CA TRP A 30 10.64 28.50 52.55
C TRP A 30 11.45 28.26 51.28
N ASN A 31 11.91 29.33 50.61
CA ASN A 31 12.72 29.20 49.42
C ASN A 31 14.19 28.94 49.82
N PRO A 32 14.81 27.84 49.34
CA PRO A 32 16.13 27.41 49.78
C PRO A 32 17.28 28.40 49.49
N LEU A 33 17.06 29.37 48.58
CA LEU A 33 18.03 30.44 48.29
C LEU A 33 17.79 31.72 49.10
N LEU A 34 16.55 31.98 49.53
CA LEU A 34 16.16 33.21 50.22
C LEU A 34 16.12 33.05 51.74
N SER A 35 15.99 31.82 52.26
CA SER A 35 15.91 31.53 53.70
C SER A 35 17.18 31.92 54.48
N ARG A 36 18.33 32.06 53.81
CA ARG A 36 19.58 32.54 54.43
C ARG A 36 19.62 34.05 54.70
N LEU A 37 18.65 34.80 54.16
CA LEU A 37 18.55 36.26 54.31
C LEU A 37 17.44 36.69 55.28
N THR A 38 16.69 35.74 55.86
CA THR A 38 15.53 36.02 56.74
C THR A 38 15.81 35.64 58.20
N GLU A 39 15.55 36.61 59.08
CA GLU A 39 16.15 36.88 60.40
C GLU A 39 15.46 36.20 61.60
N SER A 40 16.00 36.36 62.83
CA SER A 40 15.43 35.79 64.07
C SER A 40 14.20 36.60 64.56
N PRO A 41 13.03 35.96 64.75
CA PRO A 41 11.80 36.64 65.16
C PRO A 41 11.81 37.16 66.63
N THR A 42 12.87 36.87 67.39
CA THR A 42 12.95 37.20 68.82
C THR A 42 13.33 38.65 69.10
N ASN A 43 14.19 39.28 68.27
CA ASN A 43 14.67 40.65 68.52
C ASN A 43 13.58 41.73 68.31
N LEU A 44 12.69 41.51 67.33
CA LEU A 44 11.57 42.42 67.05
C LEU A 44 10.57 42.50 68.21
N ALA A 45 10.24 41.35 68.80
CA ALA A 45 9.29 41.27 69.90
C ALA A 45 9.79 42.00 71.17
N TRP A 46 11.08 41.85 71.50
CA TRP A 46 11.67 42.55 72.66
C TRP A 46 11.75 44.06 72.43
N LEU A 47 12.25 44.52 71.27
CA LEU A 47 12.31 45.96 70.98
C LEU A 47 10.94 46.63 71.01
N SER A 48 9.87 45.94 70.57
CA SER A 48 8.49 46.44 70.67
C SER A 48 8.08 46.81 72.10
N ASN A 49 8.47 46.00 73.10
CA ASN A 49 8.18 46.31 74.50
C ASN A 49 8.96 47.55 74.96
N GLY A 50 10.23 47.68 74.58
CA GLY A 50 11.03 48.87 74.91
C GLY A 50 10.47 50.15 74.28
N TRP A 51 9.93 50.07 73.07
CA TRP A 51 9.29 51.23 72.44
C TRP A 51 8.08 51.72 73.24
N SER A 52 7.31 50.83 73.86
CA SER A 52 6.18 51.23 74.71
C SER A 52 6.62 52.01 75.96
N GLU A 53 7.75 51.64 76.57
CA GLU A 53 8.34 52.35 77.70
C GLU A 53 8.79 53.76 77.28
N LEU A 54 9.46 53.87 76.12
CA LEU A 54 9.89 55.16 75.56
C LEU A 54 8.70 56.08 75.26
N GLN A 55 7.61 55.55 74.72
CA GLN A 55 6.39 56.33 74.47
C GLN A 55 5.73 56.83 75.75
N THR A 56 5.76 56.03 76.81
CA THR A 56 5.24 56.41 78.13
C THR A 56 6.07 57.55 78.72
N ALA A 57 7.40 57.43 78.69
CA ALA A 57 8.30 58.49 79.15
C ALA A 57 8.11 59.80 78.35
N ARG A 58 7.98 59.70 77.02
CA ARG A 58 7.68 60.84 76.15
C ARG A 58 6.41 61.57 76.56
N MET A 59 5.35 60.82 76.88
CA MET A 59 4.06 61.39 77.29
C MET A 59 4.17 62.18 78.61
N HIS A 60 4.83 61.61 79.62
CA HIS A 60 5.05 62.30 80.91
C HIS A 60 5.91 63.57 80.78
N VAL A 61 7.00 63.51 79.99
CA VAL A 61 7.85 64.68 79.73
C VAL A 61 7.08 65.77 78.97
N THR A 62 6.19 65.38 78.04
CA THR A 62 5.33 66.32 77.31
C THR A 62 4.36 67.05 78.24
N VAL A 63 3.71 66.32 79.17
CA VAL A 63 2.81 66.92 80.16
C VAL A 63 3.57 67.90 81.06
N TYR A 64 4.74 67.50 81.57
CA TYR A 64 5.56 68.39 82.41
C TYR A 64 5.97 69.66 81.66
N ALA A 65 6.51 69.51 80.44
CA ALA A 65 7.02 70.63 79.64
C ALA A 65 5.91 71.58 79.18
N SER A 66 4.70 71.07 78.91
CA SER A 66 3.57 71.90 78.46
C SER A 66 2.84 72.61 79.61
N GLU A 67 2.76 72.02 80.81
CA GLU A 67 2.10 72.64 81.97
C GLU A 67 2.95 73.71 82.65
N ARG A 68 4.28 73.55 82.65
CA ARG A 68 5.21 74.45 83.35
C ARG A 68 6.00 75.40 82.44
N ASP A 69 5.93 75.19 81.12
CA ASP A 69 6.71 75.92 80.11
C ASP A 69 8.24 75.86 80.36
N GLU A 70 8.69 74.80 81.05
CA GLU A 70 10.09 74.52 81.41
C GLU A 70 10.44 73.06 81.12
N TRP A 71 11.69 72.80 80.70
CA TRP A 71 12.17 71.44 80.45
C TRP A 71 12.64 70.77 81.76
N PRO A 72 12.23 69.52 82.05
CA PRO A 72 12.58 68.85 83.29
C PRO A 72 14.09 68.61 83.40
N SER A 73 14.64 68.81 84.60
CA SER A 73 16.07 68.60 84.86
C SER A 73 16.41 67.12 85.05
N ASP A 74 15.44 66.31 85.52
CA ASP A 74 15.53 64.86 85.68
C ASP A 74 14.19 64.17 85.36
N LEU A 75 14.24 62.88 85.00
CA LEU A 75 13.06 62.07 84.67
C LEU A 75 12.12 61.87 85.86
N ALA A 76 12.66 61.87 87.08
CA ALA A 76 11.88 61.77 88.31
C ALA A 76 10.98 63.01 88.54
N GLU A 77 11.44 64.20 88.13
CA GLU A 77 10.65 65.44 88.18
C GLU A 77 9.43 65.39 87.26
N ALA A 78 9.56 64.74 86.10
CA ALA A 78 8.48 64.49 85.16
C ALA A 78 7.55 63.34 85.59
N GLY A 79 7.77 62.72 86.76
CA GLY A 79 6.97 61.61 87.27
C GLY A 79 7.23 60.27 86.56
N VAL A 80 8.35 60.14 85.83
CA VAL A 80 8.73 58.90 85.14
C VAL A 80 9.57 58.04 86.07
N GLN A 81 9.11 56.81 86.36
CA GLN A 81 9.94 55.78 86.97
C GLN A 81 10.41 54.80 85.88
N PRO A 82 11.69 54.88 85.45
CA PRO A 82 12.18 53.99 84.41
C PRO A 82 12.32 52.55 84.94
N LEU A 83 11.64 51.60 84.31
CA LEU A 83 11.83 50.15 84.56
C LEU A 83 13.20 49.66 84.05
N GLY A 84 13.73 50.28 82.99
CA GLY A 84 15.11 50.10 82.53
C GLY A 84 15.43 48.71 81.95
N GLU A 85 14.44 48.00 81.40
CA GLU A 85 14.60 46.61 80.92
C GLU A 85 15.28 46.52 79.53
N ILE A 86 15.03 47.50 78.65
CA ILE A 86 15.47 47.46 77.24
C ILE A 86 16.16 48.76 76.81
N PHE A 87 15.61 49.91 77.19
CA PHE A 87 16.23 51.21 76.94
C PHE A 87 16.67 51.87 78.25
N GLU A 88 17.87 52.45 78.23
CA GLU A 88 18.33 53.42 79.21
C GLU A 88 17.98 54.82 78.70
N LEU A 89 17.13 55.51 79.46
CA LEU A 89 16.60 56.82 79.11
C LEU A 89 17.42 57.91 79.79
N SER A 90 17.78 58.95 79.03
CA SER A 90 18.48 60.12 79.54
C SER A 90 17.90 61.39 78.93
N LEU A 91 17.89 62.48 79.70
CA LEU A 91 17.44 63.79 79.25
C LEU A 91 18.64 64.66 78.85
N GLN A 92 18.53 65.28 77.68
CA GLN A 92 19.35 66.38 77.21
C GLN A 92 18.43 67.58 76.95
N PRO A 93 18.94 68.82 76.80
CA PRO A 93 18.08 69.99 76.57
C PRO A 93 17.16 69.77 75.36
N ASN A 94 15.86 69.69 75.60
CA ASN A 94 14.82 69.40 74.60
C ASN A 94 14.94 68.03 73.87
N ASP A 95 15.76 67.11 74.39
CA ASP A 95 16.02 65.80 73.78
C ASP A 95 15.82 64.67 74.80
N LEU A 96 14.97 63.70 74.45
CA LEU A 96 14.82 62.43 75.17
C LEU A 96 15.61 61.35 74.41
N VAL A 97 16.70 60.89 75.00
CA VAL A 97 17.62 59.94 74.37
C VAL A 97 17.46 58.55 74.98
N ALA A 98 17.17 57.56 74.12
CA ALA A 98 17.02 56.15 74.48
C ALA A 98 18.20 55.33 73.96
N THR A 99 18.93 54.67 74.86
CA THR A 99 20.10 53.83 74.53
C THR A 99 19.81 52.37 74.83
N VAL A 100 20.06 51.46 73.88
CA VAL A 100 19.78 50.03 74.08
C VAL A 100 20.73 49.41 75.10
N ARG A 101 20.19 48.80 76.16
CA ARG A 101 20.94 48.16 77.24
C ARG A 101 21.44 46.76 76.91
N ALA A 102 22.49 46.34 77.62
CA ALA A 102 23.07 45.01 77.49
C ALA A 102 22.20 44.00 78.25
N THR A 103 21.13 43.53 77.61
CA THR A 103 20.23 42.54 78.19
C THR A 103 20.53 41.17 77.56
N PRO A 104 20.61 40.06 78.31
CA PRO A 104 20.88 38.72 77.76
C PRO A 104 19.82 38.20 76.76
N ARG A 105 18.70 38.93 76.62
CA ARG A 105 17.57 38.64 75.73
C ARG A 105 17.67 39.31 74.35
N LEU A 106 18.62 40.23 74.17
CA LEU A 106 18.89 40.95 72.92
C LEU A 106 20.29 40.62 72.41
N ASP A 107 20.45 40.56 71.10
CA ASP A 107 21.76 40.35 70.49
C ASP A 107 22.75 41.44 70.92
N ARG A 108 23.96 41.04 71.32
CA ARG A 108 25.03 41.96 71.76
C ARG A 108 25.38 43.03 70.71
N VAL A 109 25.05 42.79 69.45
CA VAL A 109 25.27 43.72 68.34
C VAL A 109 24.41 44.98 68.45
N LEU A 110 23.24 44.91 69.08
CA LEU A 110 22.33 46.06 69.24
C LEU A 110 22.62 46.90 70.49
N HIS A 111 23.56 46.45 71.33
CA HIS A 111 23.94 47.16 72.54
C HIS A 111 24.58 48.52 72.23
N GLY A 112 24.17 49.57 72.94
CA GLY A 112 24.73 50.91 72.82
C GLY A 112 24.20 51.72 71.63
N HIS A 113 23.32 51.17 70.80
CA HIS A 113 22.64 51.93 69.76
C HIS A 113 21.61 52.90 70.35
N ARG A 114 21.47 54.09 69.75
CA ARG A 114 20.71 55.21 70.33
C ARG A 114 19.62 55.71 69.40
N VAL A 115 18.54 56.20 70.00
CA VAL A 115 17.45 56.92 69.33
C VAL A 115 17.18 58.20 70.09
N ILE A 116 17.04 59.30 69.36
CA ILE A 116 16.84 60.63 69.93
C ILE A 116 15.45 61.10 69.52
N LEU A 117 14.63 61.42 70.51
CA LEU A 117 13.36 62.11 70.34
C LEU A 117 13.58 63.57 70.73
N HIS A 118 13.46 64.48 69.76
CA HIS A 118 13.61 65.92 69.96
C HIS A 118 12.24 66.58 70.12
N TRP A 119 12.08 67.38 71.18
CA TRP A 119 10.91 68.20 71.44
C TRP A 119 11.13 69.62 70.94
N ASP A 120 10.27 70.09 70.05
CA ASP A 120 10.28 71.49 69.62
C ASP A 120 9.33 72.31 70.51
N PRO A 121 9.84 73.22 71.37
CA PRO A 121 9.02 74.01 72.28
C PRO A 121 8.09 75.00 71.55
N GLN A 122 8.37 75.38 70.30
CA GLN A 122 7.51 76.31 69.56
C GLN A 122 6.29 75.62 68.92
N SER A 123 6.51 74.43 68.34
CA SER A 123 5.44 73.68 67.66
C SER A 123 4.76 72.65 68.56
N GLN A 124 5.32 72.38 69.74
CA GLN A 124 4.89 71.32 70.66
C GLN A 124 4.79 69.94 69.97
N LEU A 125 5.67 69.70 69.00
CA LEU A 125 5.76 68.45 68.25
C LEU A 125 7.08 67.73 68.55
N TRP A 126 7.01 66.39 68.53
CA TRP A 126 8.18 65.53 68.63
C TRP A 126 8.71 65.17 67.24
N SER A 127 10.03 65.24 67.05
CA SER A 127 10.71 64.67 65.88
C SER A 127 11.67 63.55 66.30
N CYS A 128 11.72 62.47 65.52
CA CYS A 128 12.57 61.31 65.82
C CYS A 128 13.81 61.31 64.91
N ARG A 129 14.99 61.13 65.50
CA ARG A 129 16.27 61.01 64.78
C ARG A 129 17.04 59.79 65.27
N ALA A 130 17.75 59.13 64.37
CA ALA A 130 18.69 58.09 64.75
C ALA A 130 19.87 58.71 65.52
N GLY A 131 20.26 58.11 66.65
CA GLY A 131 21.45 58.53 67.40
C GLY A 131 22.73 57.93 66.82
N ASP A 132 23.87 58.17 67.47
CA ASP A 132 25.17 57.59 67.10
C ASP A 132 25.68 56.66 68.23
N PRO A 133 25.84 55.35 68.00
CA PRO A 133 25.55 54.61 66.75
C PRO A 133 24.04 54.38 66.50
N PRO A 134 23.57 54.38 65.23
CA PRO A 134 22.14 54.36 64.89
C PRO A 134 21.55 52.95 64.98
N ILE A 135 20.34 52.81 65.54
CA ILE A 135 19.60 51.53 65.45
C ILE A 135 19.39 51.18 63.96
N PRO A 136 19.63 49.93 63.51
CA PRO A 136 19.39 49.54 62.12
C PRO A 136 17.96 49.84 61.64
N GLU A 137 17.80 50.35 60.41
CA GLU A 137 16.51 50.81 59.87
C GLU A 137 15.38 49.80 60.03
N ARG A 138 15.65 48.50 59.96
CA ARG A 138 14.65 47.43 60.13
C ARG A 138 13.99 47.36 61.52
N TYR A 139 14.57 47.98 62.55
CA TYR A 139 14.05 47.98 63.93
C TYR A 139 13.52 49.35 64.38
N LEU A 140 13.59 50.37 63.51
CA LEU A 140 13.06 51.70 63.76
C LEU A 140 11.55 51.74 63.45
N PRO A 141 10.76 52.48 64.24
CA PRO A 141 9.36 52.75 63.92
C PRO A 141 9.26 53.53 62.61
N VAL A 142 8.14 53.36 61.90
CA VAL A 142 7.87 54.00 60.59
C VAL A 142 8.10 55.52 60.62
N ASN A 143 7.84 56.14 61.78
CA ASN A 143 7.93 57.58 62.01
C ASN A 143 9.38 58.09 62.21
N CYS A 144 10.36 57.19 62.21
CA CYS A 144 11.78 57.48 62.40
C CYS A 144 12.63 57.12 61.16
N HIS A 145 12.03 56.75 60.02
CA HIS A 145 12.77 56.48 58.77
C HIS A 145 13.02 57.76 57.97
N SER A 146 14.19 57.86 57.34
CA SER A 146 14.44 58.87 56.32
C SER A 146 13.67 58.52 55.04
N GLU A 147 12.97 59.48 54.42
CA GLU A 147 11.93 59.29 53.39
C GLU A 147 12.35 58.59 52.06
N ALA A 148 13.57 58.05 51.92
CA ALA A 148 14.15 57.74 50.61
C ALA A 148 14.06 56.28 50.10
N SER A 149 13.66 55.27 50.88
CA SER A 149 14.03 53.87 50.55
C SER A 149 12.92 52.89 50.09
N LEU A 150 11.62 53.20 50.16
CA LEU A 150 10.59 52.13 50.11
C LEU A 150 9.82 51.90 48.79
N VAL A 151 9.84 52.80 47.79
CA VAL A 151 8.90 52.70 46.65
C VAL A 151 9.53 52.18 45.33
N GLY A 152 10.86 52.15 45.19
CA GLY A 152 11.51 51.92 43.89
C GLY A 152 11.83 50.47 43.47
N ASN A 153 11.94 49.52 44.40
CA ASN A 153 12.65 48.25 44.13
C ASN A 153 11.75 47.03 43.90
N THR A 154 10.54 47.01 44.48
CA THR A 154 9.62 45.86 44.43
C THR A 154 8.84 45.78 43.12
N THR A 155 8.44 46.90 42.53
CA THR A 155 7.65 46.95 41.28
C THR A 155 8.46 46.52 40.05
N ARG A 156 9.74 46.88 39.98
CA ARG A 156 10.65 46.46 38.89
C ARG A 156 10.91 44.97 38.89
N TRP A 157 11.05 44.36 40.07
CA TRP A 157 11.30 42.93 40.20
C TRP A 157 10.10 42.08 39.75
N LEU A 158 8.89 42.48 40.13
CA LEU A 158 7.66 41.79 39.70
C LEU A 158 7.46 41.87 38.17
N ALA A 159 7.77 43.01 37.55
CA ALA A 159 7.69 43.17 36.10
C ALA A 159 8.65 42.23 35.35
N ILE A 160 9.89 42.06 35.85
CA ILE A 160 10.87 41.15 35.24
C ILE A 160 10.39 39.70 35.31
N VAL A 161 9.87 39.26 36.46
CA VAL A 161 9.34 37.89 36.63
C VAL A 161 8.15 37.63 35.70
N LEU A 162 7.26 38.61 35.52
CA LEU A 162 6.11 38.48 34.63
C LEU A 162 6.54 38.37 33.15
N VAL A 163 7.52 39.17 32.71
CA VAL A 163 8.04 39.08 31.34
C VAL A 163 8.75 37.75 31.09
N LEU A 164 9.55 37.26 32.05
CA LEU A 164 10.25 35.98 31.92
C LEU A 164 9.28 34.80 31.88
N SER A 165 8.24 34.80 32.71
CA SER A 165 7.20 33.77 32.69
C SER A 165 6.41 33.77 31.38
N LEU A 166 6.11 34.94 30.81
CA LEU A 166 5.47 35.05 29.50
C LEU A 166 6.36 34.49 28.38
N LEU A 167 7.66 34.81 28.39
CA LEU A 167 8.63 34.28 27.42
C LEU A 167 8.78 32.75 27.52
N VAL A 168 8.80 32.20 28.74
CA VAL A 168 8.85 30.74 28.95
C VAL A 168 7.57 30.08 28.44
N LEU A 169 6.39 30.65 28.71
CA LEU A 169 5.12 30.16 28.18
C LEU A 169 5.09 30.20 26.64
N LEU A 170 5.59 31.27 26.04
CA LEU A 170 5.67 31.42 24.59
C LEU A 170 6.63 30.36 23.98
N ALA A 171 7.80 30.18 24.58
CA ALA A 171 8.76 29.16 24.15
C ALA A 171 8.21 27.73 24.30
N LEU A 172 7.48 27.45 25.39
CA LEU A 172 6.84 26.15 25.61
C LEU A 172 5.72 25.91 24.59
N ALA A 173 4.92 26.93 24.27
CA ALA A 173 3.87 26.87 23.26
C ALA A 173 4.46 26.60 21.86
N VAL A 174 5.52 27.30 21.47
CA VAL A 174 6.25 27.08 20.21
C VAL A 174 6.82 25.65 20.16
N LEU A 175 7.43 25.17 21.25
CA LEU A 175 7.95 23.80 21.34
C LEU A 175 6.85 22.73 21.24
N LEU A 176 5.68 22.96 21.85
CA LEU A 176 4.54 22.04 21.78
C LEU A 176 3.95 21.96 20.36
N ILE A 177 3.90 23.09 19.65
CA ILE A 177 3.46 23.17 18.26
C ILE A 177 4.46 22.46 17.33
N TRP A 178 5.77 22.72 17.49
CA TRP A 178 6.82 22.11 16.65
C TRP A 178 7.08 20.63 16.93
N ARG A 179 6.82 20.16 18.15
CA ARG A 179 6.96 18.74 18.54
C ARG A 179 5.62 18.04 18.75
N HIS A 180 4.58 18.44 18.01
CA HIS A 180 3.30 17.74 18.09
C HIS A 180 3.46 16.26 17.70
N PRO A 181 3.15 15.30 18.60
CA PRO A 181 3.53 13.89 18.44
C PRO A 181 2.88 13.22 17.21
N LEU A 182 1.73 13.71 16.76
CA LEU A 182 1.03 13.19 15.57
C LEU A 182 1.56 13.78 14.25
N ILE A 183 2.06 15.02 14.25
CA ILE A 183 2.41 15.75 13.02
C ILE A 183 3.89 15.64 12.71
N ALA A 184 4.75 15.65 13.75
CA ALA A 184 6.20 15.52 13.59
C ALA A 184 6.63 14.31 12.72
N PRO A 185 6.08 13.09 12.89
CA PRO A 185 6.43 11.98 12.00
C PRO A 185 5.93 12.17 10.57
N ILE A 186 4.76 12.77 10.39
CA ILE A 186 4.17 13.07 9.06
C ILE A 186 5.00 14.13 8.32
N GLN A 187 5.49 15.15 9.02
CA GLN A 187 6.32 16.19 8.40
C GLN A 187 7.70 15.67 7.98
N ARG A 188 8.25 14.66 8.67
CA ARG A 188 9.49 14.02 8.27
C ARG A 188 9.30 13.07 7.10
N GLU A 189 8.18 12.34 7.09
CA GLU A 189 7.83 11.37 6.06
C GLU A 189 6.36 11.53 5.65
N PRO A 190 6.07 12.45 4.70
CA PRO A 190 4.70 12.79 4.29
C PRO A 190 3.89 11.57 3.81
N ALA A 191 4.55 10.57 3.22
CA ALA A 191 3.94 9.32 2.76
C ALA A 191 3.22 8.54 3.89
N ARG A 192 3.58 8.77 5.16
CA ARG A 192 2.88 8.14 6.31
C ARG A 192 1.40 8.50 6.39
N LEU A 193 0.97 9.63 5.81
CA LEU A 193 -0.45 9.99 5.74
C LEU A 193 -1.30 8.86 5.18
N ARG A 194 -0.80 8.13 4.18
CA ARG A 194 -1.52 7.05 3.51
C ARG A 194 -1.67 5.78 4.37
N ARG A 195 -0.94 5.68 5.48
CA ARG A 195 -0.95 4.50 6.38
C ARG A 195 -1.53 4.81 7.75
N LEU A 196 -2.02 6.03 7.97
CA LEU A 196 -2.65 6.36 9.24
C LEU A 196 -4.01 5.67 9.36
N PRO A 197 -4.43 5.22 10.54
CA PRO A 197 -5.80 4.78 10.77
C PRO A 197 -6.81 5.87 10.37
N LEU A 198 -7.85 5.48 9.63
CA LEU A 198 -8.94 6.37 9.15
C LEU A 198 -9.49 7.30 10.24
N ALA A 199 -9.66 6.78 11.47
CA ALA A 199 -10.19 7.54 12.61
C ALA A 199 -9.32 8.74 13.04
N LEU A 200 -8.03 8.74 12.70
CA LEU A 200 -7.10 9.81 13.06
C LEU A 200 -7.03 10.92 12.01
N LEU A 201 -7.52 10.70 10.78
CA LEU A 201 -7.44 11.69 9.69
C LEU A 201 -8.08 13.04 10.04
N PRO A 202 -9.27 13.10 10.68
CA PRO A 202 -9.87 14.40 11.03
C PRO A 202 -9.04 15.20 12.04
N ARG A 203 -8.37 14.51 12.98
CA ARG A 203 -7.48 15.17 13.96
C ARG A 203 -6.19 15.67 13.30
N VAL A 204 -5.72 14.98 12.27
CA VAL A 204 -4.55 15.40 11.48
C VAL A 204 -4.92 16.58 10.58
N ASP A 205 -6.10 16.55 9.95
CA ASP A 205 -6.59 17.65 9.11
C ASP A 205 -6.69 18.97 9.89
N THR A 206 -7.32 18.94 11.07
CA THR A 206 -7.42 20.14 11.91
C THR A 206 -6.03 20.64 12.29
N ALA A 207 -5.15 19.76 12.73
CA ALA A 207 -3.81 20.17 13.15
C ALA A 207 -2.94 20.69 11.99
N LEU A 208 -3.06 20.13 10.78
CA LEU A 208 -2.41 20.65 9.57
C LEU A 208 -2.99 21.99 9.12
N GLY A 209 -4.30 22.19 9.32
CA GLY A 209 -5.00 23.44 9.05
C GLY A 209 -4.54 24.57 9.98
N TRP A 210 -4.47 24.32 11.28
CA TRP A 210 -3.92 25.26 12.27
C TRP A 210 -2.48 25.68 11.96
N LEU A 211 -1.68 24.76 11.42
CA LEU A 211 -0.30 25.03 11.02
C LEU A 211 -0.19 25.70 9.64
N GLN A 212 -1.29 25.86 8.89
CA GLN A 212 -1.29 26.29 7.48
C GLN A 212 -0.37 25.46 6.56
N ARG A 213 -0.15 24.17 6.88
CA ARG A 213 0.73 23.28 6.10
C ARG A 213 -0.02 22.18 5.37
N ARG A 214 -1.36 22.23 5.33
CA ARG A 214 -2.20 21.19 4.72
C ARG A 214 -1.81 20.92 3.27
N GLU A 215 -1.86 21.92 2.41
CA GLU A 215 -1.60 21.76 0.97
C GLU A 215 -0.18 21.28 0.70
N ALA A 216 0.82 21.90 1.35
CA ALA A 216 2.22 21.50 1.21
C ALA A 216 2.45 20.04 1.63
N THR A 217 1.79 19.58 2.70
CA THR A 217 1.96 18.21 3.21
C THR A 217 1.22 17.19 2.34
N LEU A 218 0.02 17.51 1.85
CA LEU A 218 -0.73 16.65 0.92
C LEU A 218 0.00 16.52 -0.42
N ALA A 219 0.52 17.62 -0.96
CA ALA A 219 1.32 17.61 -2.18
C ALA A 219 2.60 16.79 -2.01
N ALA A 220 3.34 16.98 -0.90
CA ALA A 220 4.52 16.19 -0.59
C ALA A 220 4.21 14.69 -0.37
N ALA A 221 3.01 14.38 0.13
CA ALA A 221 2.51 13.02 0.25
C ALA A 221 1.87 12.49 -1.05
N GLY A 222 1.84 13.26 -2.14
CA GLY A 222 1.22 12.89 -3.41
C GLY A 222 -0.27 12.53 -3.31
N VAL A 223 -1.01 13.17 -2.39
CA VAL A 223 -2.45 12.95 -2.17
C VAL A 223 -3.21 14.14 -2.76
N ALA A 224 -4.22 13.87 -3.60
CA ALA A 224 -5.05 14.93 -4.14
C ALA A 224 -5.96 15.52 -3.05
N ALA A 225 -6.23 16.83 -3.11
CA ALA A 225 -7.11 17.49 -2.15
C ALA A 225 -8.53 16.91 -2.15
N ALA A 226 -9.02 16.47 -3.31
CA ALA A 226 -10.31 15.80 -3.46
C ALA A 226 -10.33 14.46 -2.71
N ASP A 227 -9.34 13.58 -2.97
CA ASP A 227 -9.21 12.28 -2.30
C ASP A 227 -9.10 12.43 -0.77
N TRP A 228 -8.41 13.47 -0.30
CA TRP A 228 -8.31 13.79 1.12
C TRP A 228 -9.67 14.15 1.74
N GLN A 229 -10.44 15.03 1.09
CA GLN A 229 -11.79 15.41 1.54
C GLN A 229 -12.74 14.21 1.53
N GLU A 230 -12.66 13.37 0.50
CA GLU A 230 -13.45 12.16 0.38
C GLU A 230 -13.13 11.16 1.52
N ALA A 231 -11.84 10.96 1.84
CA ALA A 231 -11.41 10.14 2.96
C ALA A 231 -11.88 10.67 4.33
N LEU A 232 -11.91 12.00 4.53
CA LEU A 232 -12.46 12.61 5.75
C LEU A 232 -13.97 12.39 5.88
N GLY A 233 -14.69 12.39 4.76
CA GLY A 233 -16.13 12.14 4.69
C GLY A 233 -16.52 10.66 4.83
N TYR A 234 -15.60 9.74 4.50
CA TYR A 234 -15.84 8.29 4.42
C TYR A 234 -16.52 7.71 5.67
N ALA A 235 -16.07 8.09 6.87
CA ALA A 235 -16.63 7.60 8.13
C ALA A 235 -18.07 8.04 8.38
N ARG A 236 -18.59 9.05 7.68
CA ARG A 236 -19.98 9.54 7.82
C ARG A 236 -20.94 8.93 6.81
N LEU A 237 -20.42 8.30 5.76
CA LEU A 237 -21.22 7.67 4.72
C LEU A 237 -21.95 6.43 5.24
N ASN A 238 -23.12 6.15 4.67
CA ASN A 238 -23.83 4.89 4.90
C ASN A 238 -23.06 3.70 4.27
N PRO A 239 -23.32 2.45 4.69
CA PRO A 239 -22.57 1.29 4.19
C PRO A 239 -22.59 1.13 2.66
N SER A 240 -23.72 1.43 2.02
CA SER A 240 -23.86 1.31 0.56
C SER A 240 -23.03 2.35 -0.19
N ALA A 241 -23.01 3.61 0.27
CA ALA A 241 -22.15 4.63 -0.32
C ALA A 241 -20.67 4.31 -0.10
N ARG A 242 -20.28 3.79 1.07
CA ARG A 242 -18.90 3.35 1.33
C ARG A 242 -18.45 2.27 0.35
N ALA A 243 -19.27 1.22 0.18
CA ALA A 243 -18.96 0.13 -0.74
C ALA A 243 -18.84 0.62 -2.19
N ARG A 244 -19.79 1.45 -2.65
CA ARG A 244 -19.76 2.03 -4.01
C ARG A 244 -18.54 2.92 -4.24
N LEU A 245 -18.17 3.74 -3.26
CA LEU A 245 -17.01 4.63 -3.34
C LEU A 245 -15.71 3.84 -3.58
N LEU A 246 -15.49 2.79 -2.78
CA LEU A 246 -14.31 1.95 -2.89
C LEU A 246 -14.30 1.12 -4.18
N ALA A 247 -15.47 0.66 -4.63
CA ALA A 247 -15.62 -0.03 -5.91
C ALA A 247 -15.23 0.87 -7.10
N LEU A 248 -15.66 2.14 -7.08
CA LEU A 248 -15.31 3.12 -8.12
C LEU A 248 -13.79 3.34 -8.23
N ARG A 249 -13.07 3.37 -7.10
CA ARG A 249 -11.60 3.52 -7.05
C ARG A 249 -10.85 2.37 -7.75
N VAL A 250 -11.48 1.20 -7.90
CA VAL A 250 -10.92 0.02 -8.58
C VAL A 250 -11.67 -0.35 -9.86
N ALA A 251 -12.47 0.58 -10.41
CA ALA A 251 -13.29 0.39 -11.60
C ALA A 251 -14.22 -0.84 -11.54
N ALA A 252 -14.72 -1.16 -10.34
CA ALA A 252 -15.69 -2.23 -10.11
C ALA A 252 -17.13 -1.69 -10.02
N ARG A 253 -18.09 -2.47 -10.51
CA ARG A 253 -19.52 -2.21 -10.30
C ARG A 253 -19.96 -2.87 -9.00
N CYS A 254 -20.70 -2.15 -8.18
CA CYS A 254 -21.18 -2.63 -6.88
C CYS A 254 -22.69 -2.90 -6.94
N ALA A 255 -23.10 -4.11 -6.56
CA ALA A 255 -24.50 -4.52 -6.41
C ALA A 255 -24.77 -5.03 -4.99
N ASP A 256 -26.01 -4.88 -4.50
CA ASP A 256 -26.42 -5.43 -3.21
C ASP A 256 -26.51 -6.96 -3.30
N SER A 257 -26.01 -7.67 -2.28
CA SER A 257 -26.08 -9.14 -2.19
C SER A 257 -26.85 -9.55 -0.93
N SER A 258 -28.00 -10.20 -1.12
CA SER A 258 -28.90 -10.64 -0.04
C SER A 258 -28.79 -12.14 0.24
N GLY A 259 -29.27 -12.58 1.41
CA GLY A 259 -29.31 -14.01 1.78
C GLY A 259 -28.13 -14.50 2.63
N TRP A 260 -27.32 -13.57 3.15
CA TRP A 260 -26.18 -13.88 4.01
C TRP A 260 -26.57 -13.86 5.49
N ASN A 261 -26.11 -14.87 6.25
CA ASN A 261 -26.20 -14.91 7.72
C ASN A 261 -25.07 -14.07 8.38
N LEU A 262 -24.73 -12.93 7.78
CA LEU A 262 -23.71 -12.01 8.25
C LEU A 262 -24.36 -10.73 8.77
N PRO A 263 -23.98 -10.23 9.95
CA PRO A 263 -24.51 -8.96 10.43
C PRO A 263 -23.98 -7.80 9.57
N GLY A 264 -24.84 -6.86 9.20
CA GLY A 264 -24.49 -5.72 8.36
C GLY A 264 -24.89 -5.91 6.90
N ALA A 265 -24.14 -5.31 5.98
CA ALA A 265 -24.43 -5.34 4.57
C ALA A 265 -23.34 -6.07 3.78
N VAL A 266 -23.76 -6.87 2.80
CA VAL A 266 -22.90 -7.58 1.88
C VAL A 266 -23.18 -7.09 0.46
N TYR A 267 -22.12 -6.87 -0.30
CA TYR A 267 -22.17 -6.37 -1.66
C TYR A 267 -21.40 -7.32 -2.58
N GLU A 268 -21.84 -7.43 -3.82
CA GLU A 268 -21.10 -8.09 -4.88
C GLU A 268 -20.42 -7.02 -5.74
N TRP A 269 -19.11 -7.17 -5.92
CA TRP A 269 -18.32 -6.34 -6.83
C TRP A 269 -17.97 -7.15 -8.07
N THR A 270 -18.25 -6.57 -9.23
CA THR A 270 -17.86 -7.12 -10.54
C THR A 270 -16.83 -6.20 -11.18
N PHE A 271 -15.67 -6.75 -11.53
CA PHE A 271 -14.54 -5.99 -12.08
C PHE A 271 -14.64 -5.89 -13.61
N SER A 272 -13.91 -4.93 -14.17
CA SER A 272 -13.81 -4.80 -15.63
C SER A 272 -13.00 -5.95 -16.24
N ALA A 273 -13.16 -6.17 -17.54
CA ALA A 273 -12.35 -7.15 -18.29
C ALA A 273 -10.86 -6.79 -18.38
N GLU A 274 -10.47 -5.59 -17.94
CA GLU A 274 -9.08 -5.13 -17.89
C GLU A 274 -8.35 -5.56 -16.61
N MET A 275 -9.07 -6.20 -15.67
CA MET A 275 -8.51 -6.68 -14.41
C MET A 275 -7.26 -7.55 -14.67
N PRO A 276 -6.07 -7.17 -14.14
CA PRO A 276 -4.81 -7.85 -14.46
C PRO A 276 -4.70 -9.26 -13.87
N VAL A 277 -5.57 -9.61 -12.92
CA VAL A 277 -5.61 -10.94 -12.28
C VAL A 277 -6.89 -11.69 -12.63
N SER A 278 -6.89 -13.00 -12.43
CA SER A 278 -8.05 -13.87 -12.65
C SER A 278 -9.10 -13.71 -11.53
N LEU A 279 -9.71 -12.53 -11.45
CA LEU A 279 -10.74 -12.18 -10.49
C LEU A 279 -11.84 -11.38 -11.19
N GLU A 280 -12.93 -12.05 -11.55
CA GLU A 280 -14.07 -11.41 -12.22
C GLU A 280 -15.02 -10.72 -11.23
N ARG A 281 -15.19 -11.34 -10.05
CA ARG A 281 -16.04 -10.82 -8.99
C ARG A 281 -15.50 -11.14 -7.60
N CYS A 282 -15.92 -10.35 -6.61
CA CYS A 282 -15.69 -10.64 -5.20
C CYS A 282 -16.86 -10.15 -4.34
N LEU A 283 -16.99 -10.72 -3.15
CA LEU A 283 -17.95 -10.28 -2.15
C LEU A 283 -17.29 -9.27 -1.21
N VAL A 284 -18.05 -8.31 -0.74
CA VAL A 284 -17.58 -7.26 0.17
C VAL A 284 -18.52 -7.15 1.34
N TRP A 285 -17.99 -7.37 2.54
CA TRP A 285 -18.76 -7.32 3.78
C TRP A 285 -18.34 -6.13 4.64
N LEU A 286 -19.33 -5.29 4.98
CA LEU A 286 -19.20 -4.17 5.90
C LEU A 286 -19.94 -4.52 7.20
N PRO A 287 -19.24 -5.03 8.22
CA PRO A 287 -19.83 -5.32 9.51
C PRO A 287 -20.26 -4.03 10.24
N PRO A 288 -21.31 -4.10 11.07
CA PRO A 288 -21.71 -2.99 11.93
C PRO A 288 -20.68 -2.79 13.05
N ALA A 289 -20.39 -1.52 13.38
CA ALA A 289 -19.43 -1.17 14.44
C ALA A 289 -19.89 -1.53 15.87
N SER A 290 -21.15 -1.96 16.05
CA SER A 290 -21.72 -2.31 17.36
C SER A 290 -21.41 -3.75 17.79
N VAL A 291 -20.92 -4.60 16.89
CA VAL A 291 -20.72 -6.03 17.15
C VAL A 291 -19.26 -6.30 17.48
N ASP A 292 -19.01 -7.04 18.56
CA ASP A 292 -17.66 -7.38 19.00
C ASP A 292 -16.92 -8.28 17.99
N GLY A 293 -15.59 -8.11 17.91
CA GLY A 293 -14.74 -8.84 16.98
C GLY A 293 -14.88 -10.37 17.10
N ALA A 294 -15.02 -10.92 18.31
CA ALA A 294 -15.18 -12.36 18.50
C ALA A 294 -16.55 -12.88 18.05
N GLN A 295 -17.59 -12.03 18.04
CA GLN A 295 -18.89 -12.37 17.45
C GLN A 295 -18.83 -12.32 15.92
N LEU A 296 -18.15 -11.32 15.34
CA LEU A 296 -17.93 -11.23 13.89
C LEU A 296 -17.21 -12.47 13.35
N VAL A 297 -16.18 -12.97 14.04
CA VAL A 297 -15.49 -14.23 13.68
C VAL A 297 -16.44 -15.43 13.71
N ARG A 298 -17.35 -15.52 14.69
CA ARG A 298 -18.33 -16.62 14.78
C ARG A 298 -19.31 -16.61 13.61
N HIS A 299 -19.85 -15.45 13.26
CA HIS A 299 -20.71 -15.30 12.08
C HIS A 299 -19.96 -15.64 10.79
N LEU A 300 -18.73 -15.16 10.64
CA LEU A 300 -17.92 -15.41 9.45
C LEU A 300 -17.58 -16.91 9.27
N ARG A 301 -17.33 -17.65 10.35
CA ARG A 301 -17.13 -19.11 10.28
C ARG A 301 -18.39 -19.87 9.86
N GLN A 302 -19.57 -19.34 10.15
CA GLN A 302 -20.85 -19.93 9.75
C GLN A 302 -21.25 -19.55 8.32
N ALA A 303 -20.74 -18.41 7.83
CA ALA A 303 -20.98 -17.97 6.47
C ALA A 303 -20.20 -18.85 5.48
N GLN A 304 -20.92 -19.64 4.68
CA GLN A 304 -20.34 -20.35 3.55
C GLN A 304 -20.21 -19.37 2.37
N THR A 305 -19.05 -18.75 2.21
CA THR A 305 -18.76 -17.80 1.11
C THR A 305 -18.66 -18.49 -0.26
N GLY A 306 -18.69 -19.83 -0.30
CA GLY A 306 -18.59 -20.62 -1.52
C GLY A 306 -17.19 -20.55 -2.12
N LEU A 307 -17.09 -20.16 -3.40
CA LEU A 307 -15.84 -20.05 -4.15
C LEU A 307 -15.35 -18.60 -4.32
N ASP A 308 -16.17 -17.62 -3.93
CA ASP A 308 -15.88 -16.20 -4.14
C ASP A 308 -15.01 -15.64 -3.00
N VAL A 309 -14.10 -14.73 -3.35
CA VAL A 309 -13.27 -14.04 -2.34
C VAL A 309 -14.12 -13.04 -1.57
N LEU A 310 -14.06 -13.08 -0.24
CA LEU A 310 -14.74 -12.12 0.63
C LEU A 310 -13.77 -11.08 1.20
N LEU A 311 -13.99 -9.81 0.88
CA LEU A 311 -13.30 -8.67 1.48
C LEU A 311 -14.01 -8.29 2.78
N VAL A 312 -13.29 -8.37 3.90
CA VAL A 312 -13.80 -8.11 5.25
C VAL A 312 -13.30 -6.75 5.72
N PHE A 313 -14.18 -5.77 5.77
CA PHE A 313 -13.84 -4.43 6.25
C PHE A 313 -13.84 -4.39 7.77
N VAL A 314 -12.68 -4.10 8.37
CA VAL A 314 -12.58 -4.01 9.81
C VAL A 314 -13.22 -2.69 10.29
N PRO A 315 -14.19 -2.74 11.24
CA PRO A 315 -14.88 -1.55 11.70
C PRO A 315 -14.04 -0.71 12.67
N ASP A 316 -13.25 -1.35 13.54
CA ASP A 316 -12.39 -0.71 14.53
C ASP A 316 -11.09 -1.50 14.80
N ALA A 317 -10.15 -0.87 15.50
CA ALA A 317 -8.85 -1.50 15.81
C ALA A 317 -8.98 -2.71 16.76
N ALA A 318 -10.07 -2.82 17.53
CA ALA A 318 -10.28 -3.92 18.47
C ALA A 318 -10.70 -5.21 17.75
N ALA A 319 -11.53 -5.10 16.70
CA ALA A 319 -11.97 -6.21 15.87
C ALA A 319 -10.90 -6.71 14.89
N GLU A 320 -9.84 -5.94 14.65
CA GLU A 320 -8.80 -6.28 13.66
C GLU A 320 -8.07 -7.59 14.00
N ALA A 321 -7.56 -7.71 15.23
CA ALA A 321 -6.77 -8.86 15.65
C ALA A 321 -7.51 -10.21 15.46
N PRO A 322 -8.74 -10.41 15.97
CA PRO A 322 -9.44 -11.69 15.80
C PRO A 322 -9.82 -11.98 14.34
N LEU A 323 -10.23 -10.98 13.56
CA LEU A 323 -10.56 -11.16 12.14
C LEU A 323 -9.33 -11.51 11.31
N ARG A 324 -8.18 -10.88 11.62
CA ARG A 324 -6.92 -11.14 10.93
C ARG A 324 -6.42 -12.57 11.16
N VAL A 325 -6.63 -13.14 12.35
CA VAL A 325 -6.27 -14.54 12.62
C VAL A 325 -7.10 -15.49 11.76
N LEU A 326 -8.41 -15.25 11.61
CA LEU A 326 -9.26 -16.07 10.75
C LEU A 326 -8.88 -15.93 9.26
N CYS A 327 -8.62 -14.71 8.80
CA CYS A 327 -8.24 -14.44 7.41
C CYS A 327 -6.79 -14.85 7.08
N ALA A 328 -5.97 -15.17 8.09
CA ALA A 328 -4.63 -15.70 7.86
C ALA A 328 -4.66 -17.12 7.27
N ASP A 329 -5.75 -17.85 7.48
CA ASP A 329 -5.96 -19.14 6.82
C ASP A 329 -6.45 -18.94 5.37
N ARG A 330 -5.55 -19.24 4.43
CA ARG A 330 -5.77 -19.10 3.00
C ARG A 330 -6.89 -20.00 2.45
N ALA A 331 -7.33 -21.00 3.21
CA ALA A 331 -8.47 -21.84 2.82
C ALA A 331 -9.80 -21.06 2.88
N ASN A 332 -9.89 -20.03 3.73
CA ASN A 332 -11.15 -19.34 4.00
C ASN A 332 -11.54 -18.28 2.95
N LEU A 333 -10.75 -18.09 1.90
CA LEU A 333 -10.99 -17.10 0.82
C LEU A 333 -11.38 -15.70 1.33
N CYS A 334 -10.94 -15.34 2.54
CA CYS A 334 -11.25 -14.06 3.19
C CYS A 334 -10.02 -13.15 3.19
N VAL A 335 -10.23 -11.86 2.98
CA VAL A 335 -9.19 -10.83 3.00
C VAL A 335 -9.58 -9.76 4.00
N CYS A 336 -8.84 -9.66 5.10
CA CYS A 336 -9.04 -8.66 6.13
C CYS A 336 -8.47 -7.31 5.65
N LEU A 337 -9.32 -6.28 5.63
CA LEU A 337 -8.95 -4.91 5.28
C LEU A 337 -8.97 -4.05 6.54
N GLY A 338 -7.82 -3.98 7.21
CA GLY A 338 -7.64 -3.17 8.41
C GLY A 338 -7.72 -1.66 8.15
N PRO A 339 -7.83 -0.82 9.20
CA PRO A 339 -7.99 0.63 9.07
C PRO A 339 -6.89 1.31 8.25
N GLU A 340 -5.64 0.85 8.37
CA GLU A 340 -4.51 1.40 7.60
C GLU A 340 -4.62 1.06 6.10
N THR A 341 -5.08 -0.16 5.78
CA THR A 341 -5.26 -0.60 4.38
C THR A 341 -6.41 0.16 3.73
N GLN A 342 -7.49 0.42 4.48
CA GLN A 342 -8.60 1.25 4.02
C GLN A 342 -8.18 2.70 3.75
N THR A 343 -7.36 3.31 4.63
CA THR A 343 -6.78 4.64 4.36
C THR A 343 -5.91 4.64 3.11
N ALA A 344 -5.04 3.64 2.95
CA ALA A 344 -4.19 3.52 1.78
C ALA A 344 -5.04 3.41 0.50
N TRP A 345 -6.13 2.63 0.53
CA TRP A 345 -7.06 2.51 -0.60
C TRP A 345 -7.66 3.86 -1.01
N LEU A 346 -8.07 4.68 -0.04
CA LEU A 346 -8.69 5.97 -0.29
C LEU A 346 -7.69 7.05 -0.72
N LEU A 347 -6.46 7.03 -0.20
CA LEU A 347 -5.48 8.11 -0.39
C LEU A 347 -4.38 7.81 -1.43
N GLU A 348 -4.13 6.54 -1.78
CA GLU A 348 -3.20 6.20 -2.87
C GLU A 348 -3.78 6.63 -4.21
N ARG A 349 -2.93 7.14 -5.10
CA ARG A 349 -3.36 7.56 -6.46
C ARG A 349 -4.04 6.41 -7.21
N GLU A 350 -3.45 5.22 -7.12
CA GLU A 350 -3.97 3.98 -7.69
C GLU A 350 -4.37 3.04 -6.55
N ALA A 351 -5.66 2.76 -6.42
CA ALA A 351 -6.18 1.88 -5.37
C ALA A 351 -6.03 0.38 -5.69
N LEU A 352 -6.00 0.03 -6.98
CA LEU A 352 -5.94 -1.37 -7.42
C LEU A 352 -4.70 -2.14 -6.88
N PRO A 353 -3.48 -1.57 -6.91
CA PRO A 353 -2.32 -2.22 -6.33
C PRO A 353 -2.43 -2.44 -4.81
N VAL A 354 -3.16 -1.57 -4.09
CA VAL A 354 -3.40 -1.73 -2.64
C VAL A 354 -4.25 -2.96 -2.38
N LEU A 355 -5.35 -3.12 -3.12
CA LEU A 355 -6.22 -4.29 -3.04
C LEU A 355 -5.45 -5.56 -3.40
N LEU A 356 -4.77 -5.59 -4.54
CA LEU A 356 -4.04 -6.77 -5.00
C LEU A 356 -2.94 -7.19 -4.03
N ARG A 357 -2.22 -6.24 -3.43
CA ARG A 357 -1.23 -6.52 -2.39
C ARG A 357 -1.88 -7.10 -1.13
N ALA A 358 -3.04 -6.60 -0.71
CA ALA A 358 -3.77 -7.12 0.44
C ALA A 358 -4.25 -8.56 0.18
N MET A 359 -4.76 -8.83 -1.03
CA MET A 359 -5.18 -10.17 -1.46
C MET A 359 -4.00 -11.13 -1.57
N ALA A 360 -2.91 -10.73 -2.23
CA ALA A 360 -1.72 -11.58 -2.42
C ALA A 360 -1.08 -12.03 -1.10
N ARG A 361 -1.16 -11.21 -0.05
CA ARG A 361 -0.66 -11.55 1.28
C ARG A 361 -1.56 -12.57 2.02
N GLN A 362 -2.87 -12.54 1.78
CA GLN A 362 -3.86 -13.26 2.58
C GLN A 362 -4.48 -14.47 1.87
N LEU A 363 -4.43 -14.52 0.54
CA LEU A 363 -4.96 -15.62 -0.27
C LEU A 363 -3.87 -16.57 -0.76
N ARG A 364 -4.28 -17.74 -1.26
CA ARG A 364 -3.43 -18.53 -2.15
C ARG A 364 -3.26 -17.75 -3.46
N LEU A 365 -2.02 -17.52 -3.88
CA LEU A 365 -1.72 -16.70 -5.06
C LEU A 365 -2.36 -17.26 -6.33
N THR A 366 -2.57 -18.57 -6.41
CA THR A 366 -3.23 -19.22 -7.54
C THR A 366 -4.70 -18.85 -7.71
N ARG A 367 -5.37 -18.32 -6.68
CA ARG A 367 -6.74 -17.75 -6.78
C ARG A 367 -6.79 -16.42 -7.50
N ILE A 368 -5.74 -15.62 -7.39
CA ILE A 368 -5.62 -14.32 -8.04
C ILE A 368 -4.47 -14.34 -9.04
N SER A 369 -4.23 -15.50 -9.66
CA SER A 369 -3.11 -15.62 -10.59
C SER A 369 -3.31 -14.68 -11.78
N PRO A 370 -2.27 -13.94 -12.17
CA PRO A 370 -2.32 -13.11 -13.36
C PRO A 370 -2.10 -13.94 -14.64
N TYR A 371 -1.67 -15.20 -14.52
CA TYR A 371 -1.41 -16.08 -15.64
C TYR A 371 -2.66 -16.84 -16.07
N GLN A 372 -2.89 -16.87 -17.39
CA GLN A 372 -3.91 -17.71 -18.00
C GLN A 372 -3.24 -18.91 -18.69
N THR A 373 -3.40 -20.10 -18.11
CA THR A 373 -2.76 -21.34 -18.60
C THR A 373 -3.64 -22.18 -19.54
N ARG A 374 -4.91 -21.78 -19.73
CA ARG A 374 -5.88 -22.51 -20.55
C ARG A 374 -6.71 -21.56 -21.42
N GLY A 375 -7.06 -22.04 -22.62
CA GLY A 375 -7.85 -21.29 -23.59
C GLY A 375 -7.12 -20.09 -24.21
N GLY A 376 -7.75 -19.45 -25.19
CA GLY A 376 -7.22 -18.21 -25.77
C GLY A 376 -7.30 -17.04 -24.80
N ILE A 377 -6.25 -16.23 -24.76
CA ILE A 377 -6.12 -15.05 -23.90
C ILE A 377 -7.25 -14.06 -24.23
N ALA A 378 -8.13 -13.81 -23.27
CA ALA A 378 -9.23 -12.86 -23.44
C ALA A 378 -8.82 -11.42 -23.08
N ARG A 379 -7.96 -11.27 -22.05
CA ARG A 379 -7.56 -9.98 -21.47
C ARG A 379 -6.44 -9.30 -22.25
N ALA A 380 -6.52 -7.99 -22.45
CA ALA A 380 -5.54 -7.25 -23.27
C ALA A 380 -4.19 -7.17 -22.58
N SER A 381 -4.21 -6.89 -21.28
CA SER A 381 -3.05 -6.85 -20.38
C SER A 381 -2.29 -8.18 -20.26
N SER A 382 -2.90 -9.30 -20.66
CA SER A 382 -2.28 -10.63 -20.63
C SER A 382 -1.76 -11.09 -22.00
N PHE A 383 -1.93 -10.30 -23.06
CA PHE A 383 -1.43 -10.61 -24.39
C PHE A 383 -0.06 -9.94 -24.60
N PHE A 384 0.97 -10.75 -24.85
CA PHE A 384 2.35 -10.30 -24.99
C PHE A 384 2.90 -10.66 -26.37
N GLY A 385 3.75 -9.78 -26.92
CA GLY A 385 4.44 -9.93 -28.19
C GLY A 385 3.51 -10.10 -29.40
N ARG A 386 4.07 -10.63 -30.50
CA ARG A 386 3.35 -10.81 -31.79
C ARG A 386 2.80 -9.53 -32.40
N GLU A 387 3.31 -8.37 -32.00
CA GLU A 387 2.88 -7.07 -32.53
C GLU A 387 3.07 -7.00 -34.05
N SER A 388 4.13 -7.61 -34.58
CA SER A 388 4.37 -7.69 -36.03
C SER A 388 3.31 -8.52 -36.76
N LEU A 389 2.82 -9.61 -36.15
CA LEU A 389 1.77 -10.47 -36.72
C LEU A 389 0.41 -9.78 -36.61
N LEU A 390 0.14 -9.10 -35.50
CA LEU A 390 -1.08 -8.34 -35.30
C LEU A 390 -1.16 -7.15 -36.27
N ALA A 391 -0.07 -6.39 -36.41
CA ALA A 391 0.04 -5.28 -37.35
C ALA A 391 -0.19 -5.72 -38.80
N ARG A 392 0.29 -6.90 -39.17
CA ARG A 392 0.12 -7.46 -40.52
C ARG A 392 -1.34 -7.67 -40.91
N VAL A 393 -2.20 -8.02 -39.96
CA VAL A 393 -3.65 -8.22 -40.19
C VAL A 393 -4.43 -6.93 -39.99
N VAL A 394 -4.08 -6.12 -38.98
CA VAL A 394 -4.87 -4.96 -38.57
C VAL A 394 -4.57 -3.70 -39.38
N LEU A 395 -3.31 -3.47 -39.78
CA LEU A 395 -2.89 -2.22 -40.42
C LEU A 395 -2.90 -2.25 -41.94
N ARG A 396 -3.15 -3.41 -42.54
CA ARG A 396 -3.23 -3.59 -44.00
C ARG A 396 -4.68 -3.56 -44.47
N GLU A 397 -4.85 -3.46 -45.78
CA GLU A 397 -6.17 -3.68 -46.37
C GLU A 397 -6.66 -5.11 -46.05
N PRO A 398 -7.95 -5.27 -45.70
CA PRO A 398 -8.52 -6.58 -45.42
C PRO A 398 -8.20 -7.58 -46.54
N SER A 399 -7.65 -8.73 -46.15
CA SER A 399 -7.21 -9.80 -47.03
C SER A 399 -7.48 -11.15 -46.37
N ASN A 400 -7.32 -12.23 -47.13
CA ASN A 400 -7.38 -13.57 -46.57
C ASN A 400 -6.07 -13.95 -45.89
N TYR A 401 -6.16 -14.60 -44.74
CA TYR A 401 -5.00 -15.06 -43.96
C TYR A 401 -5.18 -16.50 -43.50
N LEU A 402 -4.09 -17.27 -43.51
CA LEU A 402 -4.05 -18.64 -43.01
C LEU A 402 -3.12 -18.68 -41.80
N LEU A 403 -3.70 -18.79 -40.60
CA LEU A 403 -2.98 -18.81 -39.33
C LEU A 403 -2.64 -20.24 -38.91
N ILE A 404 -1.38 -20.62 -39.06
CA ILE A 404 -0.96 -22.02 -38.94
C ILE A 404 0.02 -22.19 -37.78
N GLY A 405 -0.17 -23.22 -36.97
CA GLY A 405 0.80 -23.58 -35.94
C GLY A 405 0.31 -24.70 -35.03
N GLY A 406 1.20 -25.25 -34.22
CA GLY A 406 0.89 -26.27 -33.23
C GLY A 406 -0.12 -25.84 -32.16
N ARG A 407 -0.53 -26.81 -31.34
CA ARG A 407 -1.40 -26.59 -30.18
C ARG A 407 -0.71 -25.68 -29.18
N GLN A 408 -1.51 -24.82 -28.53
CA GLN A 408 -1.06 -23.91 -27.46
C GLN A 408 0.08 -22.95 -27.84
N LEU A 409 0.34 -22.74 -29.14
CA LEU A 409 1.22 -21.67 -29.61
C LEU A 409 0.54 -20.30 -29.61
N GLY A 410 -0.73 -20.19 -29.21
CA GLY A 410 -1.41 -18.89 -29.07
C GLY A 410 -2.09 -18.36 -30.33
N LYS A 411 -2.48 -19.26 -31.26
CA LYS A 411 -3.33 -18.91 -32.42
C LYS A 411 -4.64 -18.23 -32.00
N THR A 412 -5.41 -18.90 -31.14
CA THR A 412 -6.65 -18.38 -30.55
C THR A 412 -6.42 -17.06 -29.81
N SER A 413 -5.30 -16.92 -29.08
CA SER A 413 -4.96 -15.67 -28.38
C SER A 413 -4.70 -14.52 -29.37
N LEU A 414 -4.03 -14.77 -30.49
CA LEU A 414 -3.81 -13.78 -31.54
C LEU A 414 -5.12 -13.39 -32.23
N MET A 415 -6.01 -14.34 -32.52
CA MET A 415 -7.32 -14.07 -33.11
C MET A 415 -8.19 -13.19 -32.21
N LYS A 416 -8.24 -13.50 -30.90
CA LYS A 416 -8.93 -12.64 -29.92
C LYS A 416 -8.29 -11.25 -29.83
N ALA A 417 -6.97 -11.16 -29.95
CA ALA A 417 -6.29 -9.87 -29.97
C ALA A 417 -6.69 -9.03 -31.20
N ILE A 418 -6.76 -9.65 -32.38
CA ILE A 418 -7.24 -9.04 -33.64
C ILE A 418 -8.69 -8.58 -33.49
N GLU A 419 -9.58 -9.46 -33.00
CA GLU A 419 -10.99 -9.16 -32.78
C GLU A 419 -11.18 -7.92 -31.89
N ARG A 420 -10.47 -7.83 -30.76
CA ARG A 420 -10.55 -6.67 -29.86
C ARG A 420 -10.08 -5.39 -30.54
N ARG A 421 -8.97 -5.46 -31.30
CA ARG A 421 -8.39 -4.29 -31.96
C ARG A 421 -9.30 -3.75 -33.07
N LEU A 422 -10.08 -4.64 -33.70
CA LEU A 422 -10.99 -4.31 -34.79
C LEU A 422 -12.45 -4.07 -34.33
N ARG A 423 -12.78 -4.29 -33.05
CA ARG A 423 -14.13 -4.13 -32.51
C ARG A 423 -14.73 -2.75 -32.77
N GLU A 424 -13.92 -1.71 -32.62
CA GLU A 424 -14.33 -0.30 -32.81
C GLU A 424 -13.93 0.25 -34.18
N HIS A 425 -13.52 -0.61 -35.12
CA HIS A 425 -13.06 -0.16 -36.43
C HIS A 425 -14.23 0.47 -37.23
N PRO A 426 -14.03 1.63 -37.88
CA PRO A 426 -15.10 2.37 -38.54
C PRO A 426 -15.67 1.62 -39.75
N GLN A 427 -14.84 0.89 -40.50
CA GLN A 427 -15.20 0.30 -41.79
C GLN A 427 -15.23 -1.23 -41.84
N LEU A 428 -14.78 -1.89 -40.76
CA LEU A 428 -14.58 -3.34 -40.72
C LEU A 428 -15.29 -3.89 -39.48
N ALA A 429 -15.96 -5.02 -39.62
CA ALA A 429 -16.53 -5.77 -38.52
C ALA A 429 -15.93 -7.18 -38.50
N CYS A 430 -15.56 -7.65 -37.31
CA CYS A 430 -15.05 -8.99 -37.10
C CYS A 430 -16.13 -9.90 -36.53
N VAL A 431 -16.24 -11.09 -37.09
CA VAL A 431 -17.09 -12.15 -36.53
C VAL A 431 -16.20 -13.34 -36.23
N TYR A 432 -16.13 -13.70 -34.95
CA TYR A 432 -15.31 -14.80 -34.47
C TYR A 432 -16.16 -16.06 -34.31
N VAL A 433 -15.69 -17.17 -34.89
CA VAL A 433 -16.31 -18.49 -34.80
C VAL A 433 -15.25 -19.55 -34.48
N VAL A 434 -15.58 -20.47 -33.59
CA VAL A 434 -14.75 -21.65 -33.30
C VAL A 434 -15.43 -22.87 -33.87
N LEU A 435 -14.69 -23.67 -34.63
CA LEU A 435 -15.17 -24.95 -35.14
C LEU A 435 -14.79 -26.08 -34.18
N ARG A 436 -15.74 -26.97 -33.88
CA ARG A 436 -15.47 -28.24 -33.17
C ARG A 436 -15.71 -29.46 -34.07
N ASP A 437 -16.35 -29.21 -35.21
CA ASP A 437 -16.74 -30.16 -36.23
C ASP A 437 -16.56 -29.48 -37.59
N HIS A 438 -16.88 -30.20 -38.66
CA HIS A 438 -16.71 -29.73 -40.03
C HIS A 438 -17.79 -28.73 -40.49
N ARG A 439 -18.77 -28.39 -39.65
CA ARG A 439 -19.98 -27.66 -40.06
C ARG A 439 -19.83 -26.16 -39.86
N LEU A 440 -19.23 -25.47 -40.84
CA LEU A 440 -19.05 -24.01 -40.81
C LEU A 440 -20.37 -23.26 -41.05
N LEU A 441 -21.04 -23.51 -42.18
CA LEU A 441 -22.25 -22.77 -42.59
C LEU A 441 -23.37 -22.83 -41.53
N PRO A 442 -23.76 -23.99 -40.97
CA PRO A 442 -24.81 -24.04 -39.95
C PRO A 442 -24.48 -23.24 -38.69
N ARG A 443 -23.19 -23.13 -38.32
CA ARG A 443 -22.77 -22.33 -37.16
C ARG A 443 -22.88 -20.84 -37.44
N LEU A 444 -22.45 -20.41 -38.62
CA LEU A 444 -22.57 -19.01 -39.03
C LEU A 444 -24.04 -18.61 -39.18
N ALA A 445 -24.87 -19.46 -39.79
CA ALA A 445 -26.30 -19.25 -39.91
C ALA A 445 -26.98 -19.11 -38.54
N ALA A 446 -26.66 -19.99 -37.59
CA ALA A 446 -27.18 -19.90 -36.23
C ALA A 446 -26.75 -18.59 -35.54
N GLN A 447 -25.51 -18.15 -35.73
CA GLN A 447 -24.99 -16.91 -35.17
C GLN A 447 -25.64 -15.67 -35.79
N SER A 448 -26.01 -15.72 -37.07
CA SER A 448 -26.71 -14.65 -37.78
C SER A 448 -28.24 -14.70 -37.64
N GLY A 449 -28.80 -15.73 -36.98
CA GLY A 449 -30.26 -15.90 -36.83
C GLY A 449 -30.97 -16.41 -38.10
N LEU A 450 -30.25 -17.07 -39.00
CA LEU A 450 -30.77 -17.64 -40.26
C LEU A 450 -31.02 -19.16 -40.13
N PRO A 451 -31.84 -19.75 -41.04
CA PRO A 451 -31.98 -21.21 -41.16
C PRO A 451 -30.64 -21.92 -41.36
N LEU A 452 -30.47 -23.08 -40.73
CA LEU A 452 -29.18 -23.81 -40.68
C LEU A 452 -28.68 -24.31 -42.05
N ASP A 453 -29.55 -24.37 -43.04
CA ASP A 453 -29.31 -24.76 -44.43
C ASP A 453 -29.02 -23.55 -45.36
N SER A 454 -28.92 -22.34 -44.81
CA SER A 454 -28.59 -21.14 -45.58
C SER A 454 -27.20 -21.24 -46.24
N ASP A 455 -27.09 -20.72 -47.45
CA ASP A 455 -25.82 -20.63 -48.16
C ASP A 455 -24.90 -19.54 -47.58
N LEU A 456 -23.62 -19.62 -47.92
CA LEU A 456 -22.61 -18.70 -47.42
C LEU A 456 -22.87 -17.24 -47.86
N GLU A 457 -23.39 -17.03 -49.07
CA GLU A 457 -23.66 -15.69 -49.60
C GLU A 457 -24.77 -14.98 -48.82
N THR A 458 -25.87 -15.69 -48.52
CA THR A 458 -26.99 -15.18 -47.73
C THR A 458 -26.54 -14.86 -46.31
N ILE A 459 -25.73 -15.74 -45.71
CA ILE A 459 -25.17 -15.52 -44.37
C ILE A 459 -24.29 -14.27 -44.33
N VAL A 460 -23.39 -14.10 -45.31
CA VAL A 460 -22.49 -12.94 -45.41
C VAL A 460 -23.28 -11.64 -45.63
N ALA A 461 -24.31 -11.67 -46.48
CA ALA A 461 -25.17 -10.52 -46.72
C ALA A 461 -25.89 -10.07 -45.44
N GLU A 462 -26.42 -11.03 -44.67
CA GLU A 462 -27.11 -10.76 -43.42
C GLU A 462 -26.16 -10.25 -42.32
N LEU A 463 -24.99 -10.87 -42.15
CA LEU A 463 -23.98 -10.39 -41.21
C LEU A 463 -23.54 -8.96 -41.54
N ARG A 464 -23.37 -8.65 -42.82
CA ARG A 464 -23.00 -7.31 -43.27
C ARG A 464 -24.10 -6.30 -42.96
N ARG A 465 -25.37 -6.68 -43.15
CA ARG A 465 -26.52 -5.86 -42.77
C ARG A 465 -26.57 -5.58 -41.27
N GLN A 466 -26.37 -6.61 -40.43
CA GLN A 466 -26.35 -6.50 -38.97
C GLN A 466 -25.23 -5.58 -38.46
N HIS A 467 -24.08 -5.57 -39.15
CA HIS A 467 -22.95 -4.71 -38.84
C HIS A 467 -22.94 -3.36 -39.57
N GLY A 468 -24.09 -2.87 -40.04
CA GLY A 468 -24.23 -1.53 -40.60
C GLY A 468 -23.54 -1.34 -41.95
N GLY A 469 -23.43 -2.41 -42.76
CA GLY A 469 -22.84 -2.37 -44.09
C GLY A 469 -21.30 -2.43 -44.12
N LYS A 470 -20.65 -2.50 -42.95
CA LYS A 470 -19.19 -2.62 -42.82
C LYS A 470 -18.66 -3.85 -43.58
N ARG A 471 -17.41 -3.77 -44.05
CA ARG A 471 -16.70 -4.94 -44.59
C ARG A 471 -16.58 -5.99 -43.49
N LEU A 472 -16.63 -7.27 -43.86
CA LEU A 472 -16.54 -8.37 -42.90
C LEU A 472 -15.16 -9.03 -42.92
N LEU A 473 -14.66 -9.37 -41.73
CA LEU A 473 -13.55 -10.29 -41.53
C LEU A 473 -14.02 -11.44 -40.64
N LEU A 474 -14.18 -12.63 -41.22
CA LEU A 474 -14.55 -13.84 -40.50
C LEU A 474 -13.30 -14.51 -39.94
N LEU A 475 -13.23 -14.62 -38.60
CA LEU A 475 -12.16 -15.26 -37.87
C LEU A 475 -12.60 -16.69 -37.50
N ILE A 476 -12.12 -17.69 -38.24
CA ILE A 476 -12.53 -19.10 -38.10
C ILE A 476 -11.41 -19.89 -37.41
N ASP A 477 -11.60 -20.24 -36.14
CA ASP A 477 -10.62 -21.01 -35.34
C ASP A 477 -10.89 -22.52 -35.40
N GLU A 478 -9.83 -23.32 -35.26
CA GLU A 478 -9.84 -24.79 -35.30
C GLU A 478 -10.45 -25.37 -36.59
N ALA A 479 -10.04 -24.84 -37.75
CA ALA A 479 -10.65 -25.13 -39.05
C ALA A 479 -10.24 -26.47 -39.70
N ASP A 480 -9.28 -27.21 -39.17
CA ASP A 480 -8.82 -28.51 -39.73
C ASP A 480 -9.96 -29.50 -40.05
N PRO A 481 -10.97 -29.73 -39.17
CA PRO A 481 -12.06 -30.65 -39.48
C PRO A 481 -12.92 -30.20 -40.67
N PHE A 482 -13.10 -28.88 -40.84
CA PHE A 482 -13.84 -28.30 -41.95
C PHE A 482 -13.10 -28.53 -43.26
N PHE A 483 -11.80 -28.22 -43.31
CA PHE A 483 -11.00 -28.42 -44.52
C PHE A 483 -10.97 -29.86 -44.97
N ARG A 484 -10.89 -30.82 -44.04
CA ARG A 484 -10.87 -32.24 -44.40
C ARG A 484 -12.18 -32.67 -45.05
N ALA A 485 -13.31 -32.19 -44.54
CA ALA A 485 -14.62 -32.51 -45.09
C ALA A 485 -14.83 -31.85 -46.47
N ASP A 486 -14.41 -30.59 -46.61
CA ASP A 486 -14.54 -29.86 -47.88
C ASP A 486 -13.58 -30.40 -48.95
N ALA A 487 -12.38 -30.84 -48.57
CA ALA A 487 -11.45 -31.52 -49.48
C ALA A 487 -12.04 -32.81 -50.07
N ALA A 488 -12.89 -33.53 -49.31
CA ALA A 488 -13.61 -34.70 -49.81
C ALA A 488 -14.77 -34.34 -50.77
N ARG A 489 -15.08 -33.04 -50.92
CA ARG A 489 -16.12 -32.47 -51.79
C ARG A 489 -15.53 -31.49 -52.81
N ASP A 490 -14.28 -31.70 -53.20
CA ASP A 490 -13.55 -30.89 -54.18
C ASP A 490 -13.50 -29.38 -53.84
N TYR A 491 -13.46 -29.04 -52.54
CA TYR A 491 -13.29 -27.68 -52.02
C TYR A 491 -14.39 -26.67 -52.40
N ALA A 492 -15.64 -27.13 -52.51
CA ALA A 492 -16.77 -26.29 -52.91
C ALA A 492 -16.98 -25.07 -51.98
N GLU A 493 -16.87 -25.25 -50.67
CA GLU A 493 -17.08 -24.15 -49.71
C GLU A 493 -15.91 -23.15 -49.73
N ILE A 494 -14.66 -23.62 -49.86
CA ILE A 494 -13.49 -22.74 -50.04
C ILE A 494 -13.56 -21.94 -51.34
N ALA A 495 -14.06 -22.53 -52.43
CA ALA A 495 -14.24 -21.82 -53.69
C ALA A 495 -15.25 -20.66 -53.54
N ALA A 496 -16.36 -20.88 -52.85
CA ALA A 496 -17.33 -19.83 -52.54
C ALA A 496 -16.73 -18.72 -51.66
N MET A 497 -15.92 -19.08 -50.65
CA MET A 497 -15.20 -18.11 -49.81
C MET A 497 -14.21 -17.27 -50.63
N ARG A 498 -13.52 -17.87 -51.61
CA ARG A 498 -12.60 -17.15 -52.49
C ARG A 498 -13.35 -16.12 -53.33
N ALA A 499 -14.46 -16.50 -53.97
CA ALA A 499 -15.28 -15.58 -54.76
C ALA A 499 -15.74 -14.37 -53.93
N LEU A 500 -16.25 -14.61 -52.72
CA LEU A 500 -16.68 -13.54 -51.81
C LEU A 500 -15.56 -12.57 -51.41
N SER A 501 -14.32 -13.06 -51.31
CA SER A 501 -13.15 -12.25 -50.95
C SER A 501 -12.63 -11.44 -52.14
N GLU A 502 -12.59 -12.04 -53.34
CA GLU A 502 -12.20 -11.35 -54.58
C GLU A 502 -13.18 -10.23 -54.94
N GLU A 503 -14.45 -10.40 -54.62
CA GLU A 503 -15.47 -9.35 -54.76
C GLU A 503 -15.45 -8.29 -53.63
N GLY A 504 -14.57 -8.44 -52.64
CA GLY A 504 -14.47 -7.52 -51.50
C GLY A 504 -15.68 -7.52 -50.57
N ARG A 505 -16.55 -8.53 -50.65
CA ARG A 505 -17.74 -8.68 -49.80
C ARG A 505 -17.36 -9.16 -48.39
N CYS A 506 -16.42 -10.10 -48.30
CA CYS A 506 -16.01 -10.71 -47.04
C CYS A 506 -14.59 -11.29 -47.11
N HIS A 507 -13.77 -11.07 -46.08
CA HIS A 507 -12.43 -11.65 -45.96
C HIS A 507 -12.36 -12.69 -44.84
N PHE A 508 -11.39 -13.59 -44.92
CA PHE A 508 -11.32 -14.76 -44.05
C PHE A 508 -9.96 -14.91 -43.40
N LEU A 509 -9.94 -15.12 -42.08
CA LEU A 509 -8.76 -15.58 -41.35
C LEU A 509 -9.05 -16.97 -40.81
N LEU A 510 -8.36 -17.97 -41.37
CA LEU A 510 -8.57 -19.38 -41.05
C LEU A 510 -7.42 -19.87 -40.18
N ALA A 511 -7.70 -20.34 -38.97
CA ALA A 511 -6.69 -20.88 -38.08
C ALA A 511 -6.76 -22.40 -37.99
N GLY A 512 -5.59 -23.03 -38.07
CA GLY A 512 -5.49 -24.48 -38.09
C GLY A 512 -4.09 -25.00 -37.79
N PHE A 513 -3.90 -26.30 -38.00
CA PHE A 513 -2.67 -27.02 -37.79
C PHE A 513 -2.19 -27.71 -39.08
N TRP A 514 -2.19 -29.04 -39.14
CA TRP A 514 -1.48 -29.79 -40.18
C TRP A 514 -2.29 -29.90 -41.46
N ASP A 515 -3.60 -30.12 -41.40
CA ASP A 515 -4.40 -30.32 -42.60
C ASP A 515 -4.48 -29.01 -43.41
N LEU A 516 -4.67 -27.88 -42.71
CA LEU A 516 -4.61 -26.56 -43.30
C LEU A 516 -3.23 -26.28 -43.91
N TYR A 517 -2.15 -26.64 -43.22
CA TYR A 517 -0.79 -26.46 -43.73
C TYR A 517 -0.50 -27.31 -44.97
N ALA A 518 -0.85 -28.58 -44.92
CA ALA A 518 -0.63 -29.51 -46.01
C ALA A 518 -1.36 -29.03 -47.28
N ALA A 519 -2.63 -28.64 -47.15
CA ALA A 519 -3.40 -28.13 -48.27
C ALA A 519 -2.89 -26.78 -48.79
N ALA A 520 -2.52 -25.84 -47.90
CA ALA A 520 -2.10 -24.51 -48.33
C ALA A 520 -0.66 -24.46 -48.88
N ALA A 521 0.26 -25.30 -48.38
CA ALA A 521 1.69 -25.19 -48.65
C ALA A 521 2.31 -26.38 -49.38
N LEU A 522 1.77 -27.60 -49.21
CA LEU A 522 2.35 -28.82 -49.78
C LEU A 522 1.59 -29.29 -51.03
N ASP A 523 0.27 -29.14 -51.06
CA ASP A 523 -0.55 -29.51 -52.19
C ASP A 523 -0.54 -28.39 -53.25
N TYR A 524 -0.14 -28.72 -54.48
CA TYR A 524 -0.13 -27.77 -55.60
C TYR A 524 -1.52 -27.60 -56.21
N GLN A 525 -2.37 -28.62 -56.12
CA GLN A 525 -3.69 -28.63 -56.73
C GLN A 525 -4.76 -28.05 -55.81
N SER A 526 -4.45 -27.86 -54.53
CA SER A 526 -5.41 -27.33 -53.57
C SER A 526 -5.81 -25.89 -53.89
N PRO A 527 -7.13 -25.57 -53.90
CA PRO A 527 -7.64 -24.20 -54.00
C PRO A 527 -7.24 -23.30 -52.82
N LEU A 528 -6.65 -23.85 -51.76
CA LEU A 528 -6.07 -23.06 -50.67
C LEU A 528 -4.71 -22.46 -51.04
N ARG A 529 -4.06 -22.98 -52.08
CA ARG A 529 -2.87 -22.36 -52.64
C ARG A 529 -3.25 -21.00 -53.22
N ASN A 530 -2.53 -19.96 -52.80
CA ASN A 530 -2.86 -18.56 -53.13
C ASN A 530 -4.25 -18.10 -52.63
N PHE A 531 -4.84 -18.75 -51.63
CA PHE A 531 -6.09 -18.26 -51.02
C PHE A 531 -5.85 -17.02 -50.16
N GLY A 532 -4.72 -16.99 -49.45
CA GLY A 532 -4.36 -15.91 -48.54
C GLY A 532 -2.91 -16.00 -48.07
N GLU A 533 -2.48 -15.01 -47.29
CA GLU A 533 -1.14 -14.97 -46.74
C GLU A 533 -0.99 -15.99 -45.59
N VAL A 534 0.02 -16.87 -45.68
CA VAL A 534 0.30 -17.88 -44.64
C VAL A 534 1.10 -17.25 -43.49
N ILE A 535 0.52 -17.22 -42.30
CA ILE A 535 1.13 -16.76 -41.06
C ILE A 535 1.43 -17.95 -40.16
N LYS A 536 2.71 -18.29 -40.00
CA LYS A 536 3.15 -19.35 -39.08
C LYS A 536 3.31 -18.78 -37.66
N VAL A 537 2.59 -19.33 -36.70
CA VAL A 537 2.71 -18.99 -35.28
C VAL A 537 3.75 -19.89 -34.63
N GLY A 538 4.87 -19.28 -34.22
CA GLY A 538 5.94 -19.96 -33.51
C GLY A 538 6.10 -19.49 -32.06
N GLY A 539 7.32 -19.64 -31.55
CA GLY A 539 7.73 -19.10 -30.26
C GLY A 539 7.61 -17.58 -30.21
N LEU A 540 7.45 -17.07 -29.00
CA LEU A 540 7.33 -15.66 -28.72
C LEU A 540 8.69 -14.96 -28.84
N GLU A 541 8.69 -13.66 -29.13
CA GLU A 541 9.90 -12.85 -29.15
C GLU A 541 10.60 -12.88 -27.77
N PRO A 542 11.95 -12.88 -27.69
CA PRO A 542 12.66 -13.01 -26.42
C PRO A 542 12.25 -11.96 -25.38
N GLU A 543 12.04 -10.72 -25.80
CA GLU A 543 11.63 -9.65 -24.88
C GLU A 543 10.21 -9.87 -24.36
N ALA A 544 9.28 -10.23 -25.25
CA ALA A 544 7.92 -10.55 -24.86
C ALA A 544 7.85 -11.79 -23.94
N CYS A 545 8.79 -12.75 -24.04
CA CYS A 545 8.93 -13.84 -23.08
C CYS A 545 9.30 -13.33 -21.67
N ARG A 546 10.21 -12.36 -21.56
CA ARG A 546 10.62 -11.75 -20.28
C ARG A 546 9.48 -10.94 -19.68
N GLU A 547 8.78 -10.16 -20.51
CA GLU A 547 7.62 -9.39 -20.07
C GLU A 547 6.49 -10.29 -19.59
N LEU A 548 6.17 -11.34 -20.35
CA LEU A 548 5.19 -12.35 -19.94
C LEU A 548 5.55 -12.96 -18.58
N ALA A 549 6.83 -13.25 -18.33
CA ALA A 549 7.27 -13.79 -17.05
C ALA A 549 7.24 -12.77 -15.91
N SER A 550 7.53 -11.49 -16.14
CA SER A 550 7.81 -10.52 -15.06
C SER A 550 6.71 -9.49 -14.81
N VAL A 551 6.09 -8.93 -15.86
CA VAL A 551 5.07 -7.87 -15.75
C VAL A 551 3.85 -8.33 -14.96
N PRO A 552 3.28 -9.54 -15.20
CA PRO A 552 2.17 -10.07 -14.39
C PRO A 552 2.49 -10.18 -12.89
N LEU A 553 3.72 -10.55 -12.52
CA LEU A 553 4.14 -10.67 -11.11
C LEU A 553 4.25 -9.33 -10.41
N ALA A 554 4.73 -8.31 -11.12
CA ALA A 554 4.91 -6.97 -10.58
C ALA A 554 3.58 -6.38 -10.07
N VAL A 555 2.46 -6.70 -10.73
CA VAL A 555 1.10 -6.33 -10.31
C VAL A 555 0.75 -6.88 -8.92
N LEU A 556 1.22 -8.09 -8.60
CA LEU A 556 1.08 -8.71 -7.28
C LEU A 556 2.20 -8.33 -6.29
N ASN A 557 3.08 -7.40 -6.67
CA ASN A 557 4.28 -7.01 -5.93
C ASN A 557 5.23 -8.20 -5.67
N LEU A 558 5.29 -9.12 -6.64
CA LEU A 558 6.21 -10.25 -6.69
C LEU A 558 7.27 -10.01 -7.78
N ARG A 559 8.44 -10.62 -7.63
CA ARG A 559 9.53 -10.57 -8.60
C ARG A 559 10.31 -11.88 -8.63
N PHE A 560 11.15 -12.09 -9.63
CA PHE A 560 12.21 -13.09 -9.52
C PHE A 560 13.34 -12.54 -8.63
N ALA A 561 13.95 -13.41 -7.83
CA ALA A 561 15.08 -13.02 -6.98
C ALA A 561 16.30 -12.58 -7.81
N ASP A 562 16.51 -13.22 -8.96
CA ASP A 562 17.58 -12.95 -9.91
C ASP A 562 17.01 -12.94 -11.35
N PRO A 563 17.29 -11.91 -12.17
CA PRO A 563 16.94 -11.90 -13.60
C PRO A 563 17.39 -13.14 -14.38
N THR A 564 18.48 -13.82 -13.98
CA THR A 564 18.94 -15.06 -14.65
C THR A 564 17.91 -16.19 -14.58
N LEU A 565 17.03 -16.18 -13.55
CA LEU A 565 15.93 -17.13 -13.43
C LEU A 565 14.89 -16.95 -14.53
N ILE A 566 14.66 -15.71 -14.96
CA ILE A 566 13.77 -15.40 -16.10
C ILE A 566 14.36 -16.01 -17.36
N GLU A 567 15.64 -15.76 -17.64
CA GLU A 567 16.31 -16.35 -18.81
C GLU A 567 16.26 -17.88 -18.79
N ARG A 568 16.39 -18.50 -17.60
CA ARG A 568 16.25 -19.95 -17.45
C ARG A 568 14.84 -20.43 -17.82
N VAL A 569 13.79 -19.77 -17.31
CA VAL A 569 12.39 -20.10 -17.67
C VAL A 569 12.17 -19.95 -19.19
N VAL A 570 12.67 -18.87 -19.79
CA VAL A 570 12.54 -18.60 -21.23
C VAL A 570 13.29 -19.65 -22.06
N ALA A 571 14.53 -19.99 -21.68
CA ALA A 571 15.32 -21.00 -22.36
C ALA A 571 14.68 -22.39 -22.28
N GLN A 572 14.29 -22.82 -21.09
CA GLN A 572 13.71 -24.15 -20.86
C GLN A 572 12.33 -24.32 -21.52
N SER A 573 11.53 -23.25 -21.59
CA SER A 573 10.22 -23.25 -22.27
C SER A 573 10.30 -23.20 -23.79
N GLY A 574 11.49 -23.03 -24.40
CA GLY A 574 11.66 -22.89 -25.84
C GLY A 574 10.91 -21.69 -26.43
N ARG A 575 10.65 -20.65 -25.61
CA ARG A 575 9.83 -19.48 -25.95
C ARG A 575 8.35 -19.78 -26.24
N ARG A 576 7.82 -20.92 -25.77
CA ARG A 576 6.37 -21.17 -25.83
C ARG A 576 5.65 -20.38 -24.75
N ALA A 577 4.84 -19.41 -25.15
CA ALA A 577 4.08 -18.55 -24.23
C ALA A 577 3.26 -19.35 -23.19
N ASN A 578 2.58 -20.43 -23.61
CA ASN A 578 1.80 -21.24 -22.67
C ASN A 578 2.65 -21.92 -21.60
N LEU A 579 3.83 -22.43 -21.97
CA LEU A 579 4.74 -23.05 -20.99
C LEU A 579 5.33 -22.03 -20.03
N ILE A 580 5.67 -20.83 -20.51
CA ILE A 580 6.11 -19.74 -19.62
C ILE A 580 5.02 -19.43 -18.59
N ALA A 581 3.77 -19.28 -19.03
CA ALA A 581 2.65 -19.02 -18.13
C ALA A 581 2.43 -20.15 -17.12
N ILE A 582 2.54 -21.42 -17.55
CA ILE A 582 2.45 -22.58 -16.65
C ILE A 582 3.61 -22.59 -15.66
N LEU A 583 4.85 -22.39 -16.10
CA LEU A 583 6.01 -22.36 -15.20
C LEU A 583 5.87 -21.26 -14.14
N CYS A 584 5.43 -20.07 -14.52
CA CYS A 584 5.18 -18.99 -13.58
C CYS A 584 4.00 -19.30 -12.64
N GLN A 585 2.93 -19.93 -13.12
CA GLN A 585 1.82 -20.42 -12.30
C GLN A 585 2.30 -21.42 -11.24
N GLU A 586 3.15 -22.38 -11.61
CA GLU A 586 3.70 -23.39 -10.72
C GLU A 586 4.69 -22.78 -9.70
N CYS A 587 5.43 -21.75 -10.09
CA CYS A 587 6.23 -20.97 -9.15
C CYS A 587 5.33 -20.28 -8.10
N LEU A 588 4.15 -19.77 -8.49
CA LEU A 588 3.21 -19.14 -7.55
C LEU A 588 2.57 -20.15 -6.58
N GLU A 589 2.25 -21.36 -7.05
CA GLU A 589 1.67 -22.42 -6.20
C GLU A 589 2.67 -22.88 -5.13
N SER A 590 3.95 -22.92 -5.47
CA SER A 590 5.03 -23.40 -4.59
C SER A 590 5.65 -22.34 -3.68
N LEU A 591 5.23 -21.08 -3.82
CA LEU A 591 5.79 -19.93 -3.12
C LEU A 591 5.38 -19.86 -1.63
N GLU A 592 6.36 -19.61 -0.77
CA GLU A 592 6.13 -19.48 0.67
C GLU A 592 5.25 -18.27 1.06
N GLN A 593 4.67 -18.33 2.25
CA GLN A 593 3.78 -17.29 2.75
C GLN A 593 4.52 -15.96 2.95
N GLY A 594 4.02 -14.89 2.33
CA GLY A 594 4.60 -13.56 2.46
C GLY A 594 5.91 -13.36 1.69
N ALA A 595 6.37 -14.36 0.94
CA ALA A 595 7.52 -14.21 0.06
C ALA A 595 7.22 -13.15 -1.01
N ALA A 596 8.18 -12.26 -1.22
CA ALA A 596 8.10 -11.21 -2.25
C ALA A 596 8.88 -11.57 -3.52
N ALA A 597 9.60 -12.70 -3.52
CA ALA A 597 10.49 -13.08 -4.61
C ALA A 597 10.49 -14.60 -4.84
N ILE A 598 10.40 -15.00 -6.11
CA ILE A 598 10.55 -16.37 -6.61
C ILE A 598 12.04 -16.73 -6.60
N GLN A 599 12.38 -17.82 -5.94
CA GLN A 599 13.75 -18.31 -5.77
C GLN A 599 14.10 -19.37 -6.83
N ALA A 600 15.38 -19.71 -6.94
CA ALA A 600 15.85 -20.77 -7.84
C ALA A 600 15.17 -22.12 -7.57
N GLY A 601 14.94 -22.47 -6.30
CA GLY A 601 14.26 -23.71 -5.91
C GLY A 601 12.79 -23.78 -6.36
N ASP A 602 12.10 -22.64 -6.45
CA ASP A 602 10.72 -22.56 -6.94
C ASP A 602 10.69 -22.85 -8.45
N VAL A 603 11.64 -22.29 -9.19
CA VAL A 603 11.81 -22.54 -10.63
C VAL A 603 12.15 -24.00 -10.90
N GLU A 604 13.05 -24.62 -10.13
CA GLU A 604 13.37 -26.04 -10.33
C GLU A 604 12.17 -26.95 -10.10
N ARG A 605 11.38 -26.69 -9.05
CA ARG A 605 10.14 -27.43 -8.79
C ARG A 605 9.14 -27.24 -9.92
N ALA A 606 8.97 -26.01 -10.42
CA ALA A 606 8.09 -25.73 -11.54
C ALA A 606 8.53 -26.44 -12.83
N LEU A 607 9.84 -26.48 -13.14
CA LEU A 607 10.38 -27.17 -14.30
C LEU A 607 10.19 -28.69 -14.27
N ALA A 608 9.98 -29.26 -13.08
CA ALA A 608 9.73 -30.68 -12.86
C ALA A 608 8.26 -31.01 -12.57
N SER A 609 7.35 -30.05 -12.69
CA SER A 609 5.96 -30.26 -12.30
C SER A 609 5.17 -31.08 -13.32
N GLN A 610 4.16 -31.81 -12.83
CA GLN A 610 3.26 -32.58 -13.70
C GLN A 610 2.51 -31.69 -14.69
N ALA A 611 2.15 -30.47 -14.30
CA ALA A 611 1.46 -29.52 -15.17
C ALA A 611 2.29 -29.15 -16.42
N VAL A 612 3.62 -29.07 -16.29
CA VAL A 612 4.53 -28.85 -17.42
C VAL A 612 4.61 -30.09 -18.32
N LEU A 613 4.70 -31.29 -17.74
CA LEU A 613 4.70 -32.55 -18.49
C LEU A 613 3.40 -32.74 -19.28
N ASP A 614 2.25 -32.47 -18.65
CA ASP A 614 0.93 -32.53 -19.29
C ASP A 614 0.80 -31.52 -20.45
N ALA A 615 1.38 -30.33 -20.29
CA ALA A 615 1.37 -29.30 -21.33
C ALA A 615 2.27 -29.64 -22.53
N LEU A 616 3.28 -30.48 -22.33
CA LEU A 616 4.11 -31.02 -23.39
C LEU A 616 3.47 -32.24 -24.06
N ALA A 617 2.42 -32.84 -23.48
CA ALA A 617 1.74 -34.00 -24.06
C ALA A 617 0.96 -33.66 -25.35
N GLY A 618 0.48 -34.71 -26.04
CA GLY A 618 -0.40 -34.56 -27.21
C GLY A 618 0.32 -34.47 -28.57
N TRP A 619 1.65 -34.58 -28.61
CA TRP A 619 2.40 -34.69 -29.86
C TRP A 619 2.39 -36.11 -30.48
N GLY A 620 1.96 -37.14 -29.74
CA GLY A 620 1.96 -38.53 -30.24
C GLY A 620 0.91 -38.85 -31.30
N ARG A 621 -0.05 -37.94 -31.54
CA ARG A 621 -1.13 -38.04 -32.55
C ARG A 621 -1.37 -36.69 -33.20
N LEU A 622 -0.42 -36.23 -34.01
CA LEU A 622 -0.50 -34.96 -34.74
C LEU A 622 -1.27 -35.08 -36.07
N SER A 623 -1.44 -36.30 -36.57
CA SER A 623 -2.20 -36.61 -37.78
C SER A 623 -3.30 -37.62 -37.46
N HIS A 624 -4.34 -37.67 -38.31
CA HIS A 624 -5.33 -38.75 -38.27
C HIS A 624 -4.83 -40.03 -38.92
N ASP A 625 -3.78 -39.93 -39.74
CA ASP A 625 -3.06 -41.08 -40.25
C ASP A 625 -2.15 -41.65 -39.15
N GLU A 626 -2.45 -42.89 -38.74
CA GLU A 626 -1.70 -43.60 -37.72
C GLU A 626 -0.29 -43.98 -38.18
N ALA A 627 -0.07 -44.24 -39.47
CA ALA A 627 1.26 -44.52 -40.01
C ALA A 627 2.15 -43.28 -39.94
N ALA A 628 1.60 -42.12 -40.34
CA ALA A 628 2.29 -40.85 -40.21
C ALA A 628 2.56 -40.48 -38.73
N SER A 629 1.60 -40.71 -37.84
CA SER A 629 1.79 -40.48 -36.40
C SER A 629 2.82 -41.43 -35.78
N ARG A 630 2.92 -42.67 -36.28
CA ARG A 630 3.97 -43.62 -35.87
C ARG A 630 5.36 -43.14 -36.26
N LEU A 631 5.53 -42.63 -37.49
CA LEU A 631 6.79 -42.00 -37.90
C LEU A 631 7.15 -40.81 -37.01
N ASP A 632 6.17 -39.99 -36.62
CA ASP A 632 6.41 -38.88 -35.68
C ASP A 632 6.97 -39.38 -34.34
N ARG A 633 6.40 -40.47 -33.80
CA ARG A 633 6.87 -41.11 -32.56
C ARG A 633 8.28 -41.65 -32.67
N VAL A 634 8.60 -42.35 -33.75
CA VAL A 634 9.96 -42.84 -34.01
C VAL A 634 10.96 -41.69 -34.04
N ILE A 635 10.64 -40.59 -34.72
CA ILE A 635 11.53 -39.43 -34.81
C ILE A 635 11.73 -38.80 -33.42
N VAL A 636 10.65 -38.58 -32.66
CA VAL A 636 10.74 -37.96 -31.32
C VAL A 636 11.54 -38.83 -30.36
N TYR A 637 11.31 -40.14 -30.32
CA TYR A 637 12.09 -41.04 -29.47
C TYR A 637 13.56 -41.12 -29.91
N ARG A 638 13.84 -41.02 -31.22
CA ARG A 638 15.22 -40.95 -31.72
C ARG A 638 15.93 -39.68 -31.23
N VAL A 639 15.26 -38.52 -31.30
CA VAL A 639 15.80 -37.26 -30.77
C VAL A 639 15.95 -37.32 -29.25
N ALA A 640 15.02 -37.94 -28.53
CA ALA A 640 15.13 -38.15 -27.08
C ALA A 640 16.35 -39.01 -26.71
N ALA A 641 16.63 -40.06 -27.49
CA ALA A 641 17.77 -40.95 -27.25
C ALA A 641 19.13 -40.32 -27.57
N GLN A 642 19.23 -39.52 -28.65
CA GLN A 642 20.51 -39.02 -29.16
C GLN A 642 20.73 -37.51 -28.97
N GLY A 643 19.71 -36.79 -28.51
CA GLY A 643 19.66 -35.33 -28.43
C GLY A 643 19.37 -34.65 -29.78
N TRP A 644 19.59 -35.33 -30.91
CA TRP A 644 19.38 -34.80 -32.25
C TRP A 644 19.11 -35.92 -33.27
N THR A 645 18.64 -35.55 -34.46
CA THR A 645 18.55 -36.47 -35.61
C THR A 645 18.71 -35.73 -36.94
N SER A 646 18.94 -36.46 -38.03
CA SER A 646 18.93 -35.92 -39.39
C SER A 646 18.12 -36.84 -40.31
N LEU A 647 17.75 -36.35 -41.49
CA LEU A 647 17.06 -37.19 -42.49
C LEU A 647 17.90 -38.43 -42.86
N ALA A 648 19.22 -38.29 -42.96
CA ALA A 648 20.12 -39.39 -43.25
C ALA A 648 20.11 -40.45 -42.13
N ASP A 649 20.13 -40.02 -40.87
CA ASP A 649 20.08 -40.94 -39.71
C ASP A 649 18.75 -41.69 -39.64
N LEU A 650 17.64 -41.02 -39.94
CA LEU A 650 16.31 -41.64 -39.95
C LEU A 650 16.19 -42.68 -41.06
N VAL A 651 16.70 -42.38 -42.25
CA VAL A 651 16.75 -43.37 -43.35
C VAL A 651 17.64 -44.56 -42.97
N ALA A 652 18.79 -44.33 -42.34
CA ALA A 652 19.67 -45.40 -41.88
C ALA A 652 19.03 -46.26 -40.78
N LEU A 653 18.25 -45.65 -39.88
CA LEU A 653 17.51 -46.35 -38.82
C LEU A 653 16.40 -47.25 -39.36
N LEU A 654 15.68 -46.81 -40.40
CA LEU A 654 14.49 -47.50 -40.92
C LEU A 654 14.80 -48.55 -42.00
N ARG A 655 15.88 -48.36 -42.78
CA ARG A 655 16.29 -49.23 -43.89
C ARG A 655 16.39 -50.73 -43.54
N PRO A 656 16.85 -51.15 -42.34
CA PRO A 656 16.93 -52.57 -42.00
C PRO A 656 15.57 -53.26 -41.82
N ARG A 657 14.48 -52.49 -41.62
CA ARG A 657 13.17 -53.00 -41.22
C ARG A 657 12.09 -52.74 -42.26
N THR A 658 12.21 -51.63 -42.99
CA THR A 658 11.23 -51.17 -43.98
C THR A 658 11.94 -50.47 -45.14
N SER A 659 11.24 -50.24 -46.25
CA SER A 659 11.70 -49.31 -47.29
C SER A 659 11.18 -47.91 -46.96
N PRO A 660 11.99 -47.01 -46.36
CA PRO A 660 11.50 -45.71 -45.92
C PRO A 660 11.20 -44.81 -47.12
N ASP A 661 9.96 -44.35 -47.23
CA ASP A 661 9.63 -43.25 -48.13
C ASP A 661 10.18 -41.93 -47.56
N VAL A 662 11.14 -41.35 -48.29
CA VAL A 662 11.81 -40.11 -47.91
C VAL A 662 10.83 -38.94 -47.85
N GLU A 663 9.80 -38.93 -48.69
CA GLU A 663 8.81 -37.85 -48.70
C GLU A 663 7.92 -37.92 -47.46
N SER A 664 7.47 -39.11 -47.07
CA SER A 664 6.77 -39.33 -45.79
C SER A 664 7.59 -38.89 -44.59
N LEU A 665 8.90 -39.18 -44.55
CA LEU A 665 9.79 -38.70 -43.48
C LEU A 665 9.92 -37.18 -43.46
N ARG A 666 10.06 -36.53 -44.63
CA ARG A 666 10.09 -35.07 -44.74
C ARG A 666 8.80 -34.43 -44.25
N ARG A 667 7.65 -35.02 -44.58
CA ARG A 667 6.33 -34.58 -44.09
C ARG A 667 6.22 -34.71 -42.57
N SER A 668 6.65 -35.83 -42.00
CA SER A 668 6.69 -36.02 -40.54
C SER A 668 7.60 -35.00 -39.84
N LEU A 669 8.81 -34.76 -40.37
CA LEU A 669 9.69 -33.71 -39.85
C LEU A 669 9.04 -32.32 -39.92
N ALA A 670 8.42 -31.97 -41.05
CA ALA A 670 7.71 -30.70 -41.21
C ALA A 670 6.53 -30.57 -40.23
N ARG A 671 5.79 -31.66 -39.99
CA ARG A 671 4.67 -31.69 -39.03
C ARG A 671 5.16 -31.50 -37.59
N LEU A 672 6.24 -32.15 -37.20
CA LEU A 672 6.87 -31.99 -35.89
C LEU A 672 7.45 -30.58 -35.68
N GLN A 673 7.99 -29.96 -36.73
CA GLN A 673 8.42 -28.55 -36.69
C GLN A 673 7.23 -27.60 -36.55
N LEU A 674 6.15 -27.83 -37.30
CA LEU A 674 4.93 -27.02 -37.20
C LEU A 674 4.27 -27.16 -35.83
N ALA A 675 4.30 -28.36 -35.25
CA ALA A 675 3.86 -28.65 -33.89
C ALA A 675 4.77 -28.02 -32.82
N TYR A 676 5.91 -27.45 -33.26
CA TYR A 676 6.94 -26.85 -32.44
C TYR A 676 7.59 -27.85 -31.47
N VAL A 677 7.59 -29.14 -31.84
CA VAL A 677 8.27 -30.21 -31.09
C VAL A 677 9.75 -30.20 -31.42
N LEU A 678 10.05 -30.12 -32.72
CA LEU A 678 11.41 -30.05 -33.23
C LEU A 678 11.72 -28.67 -33.82
N ASP A 679 12.97 -28.27 -33.72
CA ASP A 679 13.54 -27.14 -34.44
C ASP A 679 14.71 -27.62 -35.30
N ARG A 680 15.02 -26.87 -36.37
CA ARG A 680 16.10 -27.19 -37.28
C ARG A 680 17.30 -26.28 -37.05
N SER A 681 18.39 -26.88 -36.59
CA SER A 681 19.70 -26.22 -36.46
C SER A 681 20.63 -26.77 -37.54
N GLY A 682 20.69 -26.07 -38.68
CA GLY A 682 21.42 -26.53 -39.87
C GLY A 682 20.82 -27.80 -40.46
N GLU A 683 21.58 -28.90 -40.43
CA GLU A 683 21.14 -30.22 -40.90
C GLU A 683 20.55 -31.10 -39.79
N ARG A 684 20.66 -30.66 -38.53
CA ARG A 684 20.20 -31.41 -37.37
C ARG A 684 18.84 -30.90 -36.91
N PHE A 685 17.99 -31.84 -36.51
CA PHE A 685 16.75 -31.60 -35.81
C PHE A 685 16.94 -31.87 -34.33
N VAL A 686 16.58 -30.91 -33.50
CA VAL A 686 16.66 -30.96 -32.02
C VAL A 686 15.31 -30.58 -31.44
N PHE A 687 15.09 -30.82 -30.14
CA PHE A 687 13.86 -30.33 -29.51
C PHE A 687 13.80 -28.80 -29.51
N ALA A 688 12.70 -28.24 -30.00
CA ALA A 688 12.44 -26.80 -29.96
C ALA A 688 12.24 -26.30 -28.51
N VAL A 689 11.76 -27.18 -27.63
CA VAL A 689 11.59 -26.93 -26.21
C VAL A 689 12.49 -27.88 -25.43
N PRO A 690 13.54 -27.39 -24.74
CA PRO A 690 14.46 -28.26 -23.99
C PRO A 690 13.78 -29.19 -22.98
N LEU A 691 12.67 -28.75 -22.37
CA LEU A 691 11.90 -29.57 -21.42
C LEU A 691 11.33 -30.86 -22.02
N PHE A 692 11.20 -30.99 -23.35
CA PHE A 692 10.76 -32.26 -23.98
C PHE A 692 11.65 -33.44 -23.61
N ALA A 693 12.96 -33.20 -23.45
CA ALA A 693 13.89 -34.26 -23.07
C ALA A 693 13.58 -34.87 -21.69
N ARG A 694 12.87 -34.15 -20.82
CA ARG A 694 12.46 -34.63 -19.49
C ARG A 694 11.14 -35.39 -19.48
N GLN A 695 10.43 -35.46 -20.61
CA GLN A 695 9.16 -36.17 -20.70
C GLN A 695 9.32 -37.70 -20.63
N PHE A 696 10.52 -38.20 -20.95
CA PHE A 696 10.79 -39.62 -21.03
C PHE A 696 11.84 -40.02 -20.00
N GLU A 697 11.64 -41.16 -19.35
CA GLU A 697 12.72 -41.77 -18.58
C GLU A 697 13.75 -42.38 -19.54
N ALA A 698 15.04 -42.18 -19.24
CA ALA A 698 16.12 -42.64 -20.11
C ALA A 698 16.07 -44.17 -20.38
N ALA A 699 15.55 -44.95 -19.43
CA ALA A 699 15.38 -46.39 -19.54
C ALA A 699 14.19 -46.80 -20.43
N GLU A 700 13.16 -45.96 -20.56
CA GLU A 700 11.95 -46.25 -21.33
C GLU A 700 12.13 -45.97 -22.83
N ILE A 701 12.95 -44.97 -23.18
CA ILE A 701 13.12 -44.52 -24.58
C ILE A 701 13.48 -45.67 -25.53
N PRO A 702 14.47 -46.55 -25.23
CA PRO A 702 14.81 -47.65 -26.13
C PRO A 702 13.65 -48.63 -26.34
N VAL A 703 12.87 -48.89 -25.29
CA VAL A 703 11.71 -49.80 -25.33
C VAL A 703 10.62 -49.23 -26.23
N LEU A 704 10.26 -47.96 -26.03
CA LEU A 704 9.25 -47.25 -26.81
C LEU A 704 9.65 -47.14 -28.30
N LEU A 705 10.92 -46.81 -28.56
CA LEU A 705 11.45 -46.73 -29.91
C LEU A 705 11.40 -48.09 -30.62
N GLU A 706 11.82 -49.16 -29.94
CA GLU A 706 11.82 -50.51 -30.53
C GLU A 706 10.41 -51.04 -30.77
N GLU A 707 9.44 -50.70 -29.92
CA GLU A 707 8.03 -51.05 -30.13
C GLU A 707 7.42 -50.36 -31.35
N GLU A 708 7.63 -49.05 -31.52
CA GLU A 708 7.12 -48.34 -32.70
C GLU A 708 7.81 -48.79 -33.99
N LEU A 709 9.12 -49.09 -33.94
CA LEU A 709 9.84 -49.63 -35.09
C LEU A 709 9.38 -51.05 -35.46
N ARG A 710 9.04 -51.91 -34.48
CA ARG A 710 8.46 -53.23 -34.73
C ARG A 710 7.09 -53.17 -35.40
N ARG A 711 6.32 -52.12 -35.15
CA ARG A 711 4.98 -51.93 -35.76
C ARG A 711 5.08 -51.31 -37.16
N LEU A 712 6.23 -50.79 -37.59
CA LEU A 712 6.42 -50.23 -38.94
C LEU A 712 6.75 -51.30 -39.99
N GLY A 713 7.46 -52.37 -39.59
CA GLY A 713 7.66 -53.58 -40.39
C GLY A 713 6.52 -54.56 -40.18
#